data_AF-A0A2A4FQV7-F1
#
_entry.id   AF-A0A2A4FQV7-F1
#
_cell.length_a   1.000
_cell.length_b   1.000
_cell.length_c   1.000
_cell.angle_alpha   90.00
_cell.angle_beta   90.00
_cell.angle_gamma   90.00
#
_symmetry.space_group_name_H-M   'P 1'
#
loop_
_entity.id
_entity.type
_entity.pdbx_description
1 polymer ?
#
loop_
_entity_poly.entity_id
_entity_poly.type
_entity_poly.pdbx_seq_one_letter_code
_entity_poly.pdbx_strand_id
1 'polypeptide(L)'
;MILDLSRTSGAIRADRNAIGRQTMAHTLPQKPPIRTNVRRQRHCTVAGFAPEYPRKGTDIPAHNDTSSSMIKGGIAMLALAVCGIGSAEARSAARRPQCSDLVSLSAGALGNLTASITRAQPSGATPVNGPANASSAAGLPSHCELFGKMEEHAGPNGQTYAIRFHMRLPADWNGRFFFQGGGGSNGVVGTATGNLMGAQSKTALGLGYAVVSQDSGHDNAANNDPKLQGTATFGWDPEARRNYGYASIGSVTIVAKAIIRTFYGRSPTYSYFVGGSKGGQEAFMAAQRFGREFDGILAGYPGFRLATAASAGEMWDDQAFAAASRQAGAIGTDGQPLLNKSFSDEDLAIVSRAVLDACDTLDGLKDGMVFAFTQCTTARVRPLLAQATCAGPKTDGCLSEAQIAALVRVFEGARDPTGKLLYATWPWDAGVGGPAPGGYFRGWRTWKIGTYEANVNTAANVILAVGTVSAVFTSPPTPVAADPTSATNYALGLDVTATEAASHVEWGPRQESAVDFMNADSHDLSAFSRHGGRLLIFHGVSDPVFSINDTIAWLNAVDAAEKGRAARFVRLFAIPGMTHGGGGPSTDQVDFFSALVMWTEHGTAPESFVAVARAGTNWPGRTRLLCAYPKIGRYLGGDTEKARSFSCR
;
A
#
# COMPACT_ATOMS: atom_id res chain seq x y z
N MET A 1 -36.65 37.85 -33.96
CA MET A 1 -36.12 38.82 -34.94
C MET A 1 -35.05 38.09 -35.74
N ILE A 2 -35.18 38.14 -37.05
CA ILE A 2 -34.57 37.29 -38.07
C ILE A 2 -33.54 38.13 -38.88
N LEU A 3 -32.55 37.47 -39.51
CA LEU A 3 -31.56 37.94 -40.52
C LEU A 3 -30.35 38.74 -39.98
N ASP A 4 -29.12 38.69 -40.53
CA ASP A 4 -28.67 38.29 -41.87
C ASP A 4 -27.14 37.99 -41.96
N LEU A 5 -26.75 37.42 -43.09
CA LEU A 5 -25.46 36.92 -43.60
C LEU A 5 -24.43 37.97 -44.08
N SER A 6 -23.13 37.60 -44.14
CA SER A 6 -22.20 37.66 -45.31
C SER A 6 -20.71 37.55 -44.87
N ARG A 7 -19.95 36.50 -45.27
CA ARG A 7 -19.00 36.37 -46.42
C ARG A 7 -17.96 37.52 -46.50
N THR A 8 -16.65 37.28 -46.55
CA THR A 8 -15.90 36.69 -47.69
C THR A 8 -14.46 36.24 -47.37
N SER A 9 -13.98 35.31 -48.20
CA SER A 9 -12.65 34.67 -48.25
C SER A 9 -11.57 35.51 -48.95
N GLY A 10 -10.29 35.19 -48.73
CA GLY A 10 -9.18 35.60 -49.60
C GLY A 10 -7.80 35.16 -49.13
N ALA A 11 -7.25 34.11 -49.73
CA ALA A 11 -5.89 33.61 -49.54
C ALA A 11 -4.97 34.06 -50.68
N ILE A 12 -3.72 34.46 -50.41
CA ILE A 12 -2.63 34.50 -51.41
C ILE A 12 -1.30 34.03 -50.79
N ARG A 13 -0.57 33.29 -51.62
CA ARG A 13 0.65 32.49 -51.45
C ARG A 13 1.94 33.25 -51.14
N ALA A 14 2.87 32.43 -50.65
CA ALA A 14 4.30 32.61 -50.46
C ALA A 14 5.10 33.02 -51.71
N ASP A 15 6.27 33.61 -51.47
CA ASP A 15 7.42 33.44 -52.36
C ASP A 15 8.77 33.39 -51.60
N ARG A 16 9.71 32.63 -52.15
CA ARG A 16 11.04 32.27 -51.60
C ARG A 16 12.17 33.01 -52.32
N ASN A 17 13.33 33.05 -51.64
CA ASN A 17 14.72 33.21 -52.11
C ASN A 17 15.29 34.62 -52.34
N ALA A 18 16.37 34.97 -51.62
CA ALA A 18 17.75 34.89 -52.14
C ALA A 18 18.83 35.37 -51.12
N ILE A 19 19.77 34.44 -50.90
CA ILE A 19 21.18 34.45 -50.48
C ILE A 19 21.96 35.79 -50.52
N GLY A 20 22.75 36.05 -49.46
CA GLY A 20 23.95 36.90 -49.48
C GLY A 20 24.87 36.60 -48.28
N ARG A 21 26.08 36.06 -48.54
CA ARG A 21 27.14 35.76 -47.55
C ARG A 21 27.89 37.03 -47.14
N GLN A 22 28.16 37.21 -45.85
CA GLN A 22 29.38 37.85 -45.35
C GLN A 22 29.88 37.12 -44.09
N THR A 23 31.11 36.65 -44.16
CA THR A 23 31.95 36.13 -43.06
C THR A 23 32.47 37.27 -42.19
N MET A 24 32.49 37.12 -40.87
CA MET A 24 33.41 37.78 -39.93
C MET A 24 33.44 37.03 -38.59
N ALA A 25 34.56 37.19 -37.90
CA ALA A 25 35.21 36.23 -37.02
C ALA A 25 34.70 36.14 -35.56
N HIS A 26 35.17 35.07 -34.90
CA HIS A 26 35.11 34.70 -33.49
C HIS A 26 35.04 35.83 -32.45
N THR A 27 34.12 35.70 -31.48
CA THR A 27 34.42 35.89 -30.04
C THR A 27 33.31 35.26 -29.18
N LEU A 28 33.67 34.30 -28.31
CA LEU A 28 32.81 33.70 -27.29
C LEU A 28 32.75 34.63 -26.05
N PRO A 29 31.58 34.93 -25.46
CA PRO A 29 31.53 35.58 -24.17
C PRO A 29 31.58 34.55 -23.03
N GLN A 30 32.63 34.67 -22.20
CA GLN A 30 32.76 33.97 -20.92
C GLN A 30 31.69 34.46 -19.93
N LYS A 31 31.01 33.52 -19.25
CA LYS A 31 30.13 33.78 -18.10
C LYS A 31 30.98 34.07 -16.85
N PRO A 32 30.62 35.06 -16.01
CA PRO A 32 31.33 35.35 -14.76
C PRO A 32 30.96 34.36 -13.63
N PRO A 33 31.83 34.18 -12.62
CA PRO A 33 31.63 33.18 -11.57
C PRO A 33 30.62 33.66 -10.52
N ILE A 34 29.66 32.79 -10.17
CA ILE A 34 28.72 33.01 -9.07
C ILE A 34 29.45 32.75 -7.74
N ARG A 35 29.58 33.81 -6.93
CA ARG A 35 30.06 33.73 -5.54
C ARG A 35 28.99 33.10 -4.64
N THR A 36 29.32 32.00 -3.99
CA THR A 36 28.53 31.40 -2.91
C THR A 36 28.71 32.21 -1.63
N ASN A 37 27.69 32.97 -1.23
CA ASN A 37 27.60 33.55 0.12
C ASN A 37 26.85 32.58 1.04
N VAL A 38 27.59 31.83 1.86
CA VAL A 38 27.04 31.06 2.96
C VAL A 38 26.75 32.00 4.13
N ARG A 39 25.49 32.40 4.32
CA ARG A 39 25.03 33.00 5.58
C ARG A 39 24.70 31.88 6.57
N ARG A 40 25.48 31.80 7.65
CA ARG A 40 25.20 30.97 8.83
C ARG A 40 23.86 31.41 9.45
N GLN A 41 22.84 30.56 9.41
CA GLN A 41 21.71 30.61 10.33
C GLN A 41 21.96 29.59 11.45
N ARG A 42 21.97 30.10 12.68
CA ARG A 42 22.14 29.34 13.91
C ARG A 42 20.93 28.41 14.09
N HIS A 43 21.17 27.10 14.11
CA HIS A 43 20.20 26.12 14.58
C HIS A 43 20.35 25.98 16.10
N CYS A 44 19.28 26.28 16.84
CA CYS A 44 19.12 25.84 18.21
C CYS A 44 18.84 24.33 18.20
N THR A 45 19.81 23.53 18.63
CA THR A 45 19.65 22.10 18.87
C THR A 45 19.22 21.89 20.32
N VAL A 46 18.04 21.32 20.53
CA VAL A 46 17.63 20.80 21.84
C VAL A 46 18.36 19.47 22.05
N ALA A 47 19.14 19.40 23.13
CA ALA A 47 20.01 18.27 23.46
C ALA A 47 19.19 17.03 23.85
N GLY A 48 19.38 15.93 23.12
CA GLY A 48 18.98 14.59 23.52
C GLY A 48 20.12 13.92 24.28
N PHE A 49 19.85 13.50 25.51
CA PHE A 49 20.75 12.69 26.33
C PHE A 49 20.91 11.28 25.74
N ALA A 50 22.16 10.87 25.51
CA ALA A 50 22.54 9.47 25.30
C ALA A 50 23.52 9.08 26.42
N PRO A 51 23.37 7.92 27.09
CA PRO A 51 24.35 7.46 28.06
C PRO A 51 25.51 6.73 27.36
N GLU A 52 26.73 7.18 27.67
CA GLU A 52 28.00 6.54 27.31
C GLU A 52 28.17 5.20 28.04
N TYR A 53 28.62 4.18 27.32
CA TYR A 53 29.27 3.00 27.89
C TYR A 53 30.72 2.91 27.37
N PRO A 54 31.71 2.69 28.23
CA PRO A 54 33.11 2.70 27.81
C PRO A 54 33.53 1.40 27.14
N ARG A 55 34.26 1.55 26.03
CA ARG A 55 35.03 0.47 25.38
C ARG A 55 36.25 0.12 26.23
N LYS A 56 36.50 -1.17 26.45
CA LYS A 56 37.86 -1.72 26.63
C LYS A 56 38.01 -2.87 25.65
N GLY A 57 39.07 -2.82 24.84
CA GLY A 57 39.55 -3.95 24.05
C GLY A 57 40.82 -4.52 24.69
N THR A 58 41.02 -5.84 24.55
CA THR A 58 42.25 -6.53 24.08
C THR A 58 42.17 -8.04 24.39
N ASP A 59 41.99 -8.83 23.33
CA ASP A 59 42.83 -9.96 22.87
C ASP A 59 43.28 -11.16 23.75
N ILE A 60 42.86 -12.37 23.28
CA ILE A 60 43.60 -13.67 23.10
C ILE A 60 43.72 -14.64 24.33
N PRO A 61 43.69 -16.01 24.19
CA PRO A 61 42.87 -16.95 23.42
C PRO A 61 42.39 -18.19 24.26
N ALA A 62 41.81 -19.19 23.57
CA ALA A 62 41.28 -20.46 24.07
C ALA A 62 42.31 -21.44 24.69
N HIS A 63 41.85 -22.28 25.65
CA HIS A 63 42.23 -23.69 25.77
C HIS A 63 41.25 -24.50 26.66
N ASN A 64 41.08 -25.76 26.27
CA ASN A 64 40.21 -26.79 26.82
C ASN A 64 40.67 -27.38 28.18
N ASP A 65 39.68 -28.01 28.81
CA ASP A 65 39.69 -29.32 29.48
C ASP A 65 40.18 -29.53 30.93
N THR A 66 39.26 -30.18 31.65
CA THR A 66 39.44 -31.22 32.68
C THR A 66 40.08 -30.85 34.02
N SER A 67 39.31 -31.03 35.11
CA SER A 67 39.47 -32.19 36.01
C SER A 67 38.90 -31.93 37.39
N SER A 68 38.11 -32.90 37.85
CA SER A 68 37.59 -33.07 39.20
C SER A 68 38.70 -33.21 40.25
N SER A 69 38.52 -32.60 41.43
CA SER A 69 38.92 -33.26 42.69
C SER A 69 38.13 -32.70 43.87
N MET A 70 37.41 -33.60 44.55
CA MET A 70 36.82 -33.40 45.87
C MET A 70 37.93 -33.31 46.92
N ILE A 71 37.86 -32.35 47.85
CA ILE A 71 38.38 -32.52 49.23
C ILE A 71 37.37 -31.95 50.22
N LYS A 72 37.16 -32.75 51.28
CA LYS A 72 36.17 -32.66 52.35
C LYS A 72 36.49 -31.56 53.37
N GLY A 73 35.41 -31.07 54.01
CA GLY A 73 35.33 -30.96 55.47
C GLY A 73 35.63 -29.60 56.09
N GLY A 74 34.65 -29.05 56.82
CA GLY A 74 34.86 -27.93 57.74
C GLY A 74 33.58 -27.17 58.07
N ILE A 75 32.73 -27.74 58.93
CA ILE A 75 31.64 -27.00 59.58
C ILE A 75 32.25 -26.05 60.61
N ALA A 76 32.06 -24.75 60.43
CA ALA A 76 32.25 -23.75 61.47
C ALA A 76 30.98 -22.90 61.56
N MET A 77 30.20 -23.13 62.61
CA MET A 77 29.11 -22.24 63.02
C MET A 77 29.72 -20.91 63.50
N LEU A 78 29.44 -19.83 62.79
CA LEU A 78 29.70 -18.48 63.26
C LEU A 78 28.35 -17.81 63.53
N ALA A 79 28.00 -17.72 64.81
CA ALA A 79 26.91 -16.87 65.28
C ALA A 79 27.35 -15.41 65.12
N LEU A 80 26.66 -14.65 64.26
CA LEU A 80 26.81 -13.20 64.18
C LEU A 80 25.51 -12.50 64.52
N ALA A 81 25.70 -11.49 65.36
CA ALA A 81 24.72 -10.69 66.03
C ALA A 81 23.74 -9.98 65.10
N VAL A 82 22.51 -9.88 65.59
CA VAL A 82 21.42 -9.07 65.07
C VAL A 82 21.84 -7.60 65.08
N CYS A 83 22.04 -7.02 63.89
CA CYS A 83 21.94 -5.58 63.68
C CYS A 83 20.65 -5.34 62.89
N GLY A 84 19.77 -4.52 63.46
CA GLY A 84 18.44 -4.23 62.95
C GLY A 84 18.47 -3.76 61.50
N ILE A 85 17.78 -4.51 60.63
CA ILE A 85 17.39 -4.04 59.30
C ILE A 85 15.96 -3.56 59.46
N GLY A 86 15.77 -2.28 59.17
CA GLY A 86 14.48 -1.61 59.20
C GLY A 86 13.43 -2.38 58.40
N SER A 87 12.18 -2.19 58.82
CA SER A 87 10.97 -2.63 58.16
C SER A 87 11.16 -2.63 56.65
N ALA A 88 11.22 -3.83 56.06
CA ALA A 88 11.00 -3.98 54.64
C ALA A 88 9.57 -3.48 54.39
N GLU A 89 9.44 -2.22 53.97
CA GLU A 89 8.23 -1.79 53.29
C GLU A 89 8.06 -2.78 52.14
N ALA A 90 7.06 -3.65 52.28
CA ALA A 90 6.55 -4.41 51.17
C ALA A 90 6.23 -3.40 50.08
N ARG A 91 7.10 -3.28 49.06
CA ARG A 91 6.75 -2.61 47.82
C ARG A 91 5.53 -3.35 47.31
N SER A 92 4.37 -2.77 47.56
CA SER A 92 3.10 -3.15 46.95
C SER A 92 3.41 -3.43 45.48
N ALA A 93 3.29 -4.70 45.07
CA ALA A 93 3.38 -5.05 43.67
C ALA A 93 2.31 -4.21 42.98
N ALA A 94 2.74 -3.22 42.19
CA ALA A 94 1.82 -2.28 41.55
C ALA A 94 0.73 -3.09 40.86
N ARG A 95 -0.51 -2.92 41.33
CA ARG A 95 -1.67 -3.65 40.80
C ARG A 95 -1.72 -3.42 39.30
N ARG A 96 -1.76 -4.50 38.50
CA ARG A 96 -1.96 -4.37 37.05
C ARG A 96 -3.21 -3.52 36.81
N PRO A 97 -3.16 -2.49 35.95
CA PRO A 97 -4.31 -1.62 35.73
C PRO A 97 -5.48 -2.44 35.19
N GLN A 98 -6.68 -2.16 35.70
CA GLN A 98 -7.90 -2.65 35.08
C GLN A 98 -8.10 -1.94 33.74
N CYS A 99 -8.90 -2.53 32.85
CA CYS A 99 -9.14 -1.93 31.54
C CYS A 99 -9.71 -0.50 31.64
N SER A 100 -10.60 -0.27 32.60
CA SER A 100 -11.18 1.06 32.88
C SER A 100 -10.14 2.09 33.32
N ASP A 101 -9.05 1.67 33.96
CA ASP A 101 -8.01 2.57 34.48
C ASP A 101 -7.23 3.24 33.32
N LEU A 102 -7.28 2.66 32.12
CA LEU A 102 -6.61 3.21 30.94
C LEU A 102 -7.19 4.57 30.52
N VAL A 103 -8.44 4.88 30.84
CA VAL A 103 -9.05 6.20 30.56
C VAL A 103 -8.33 7.32 31.31
N SER A 104 -7.70 7.01 32.45
CA SER A 104 -7.02 7.99 33.31
C SER A 104 -5.52 8.15 32.99
N LEU A 105 -5.01 7.56 31.91
CA LEU A 105 -3.61 7.72 31.52
C LEU A 105 -3.32 9.17 31.13
N SER A 106 -2.26 9.73 31.73
CA SER A 106 -1.77 11.06 31.37
C SER A 106 -1.05 11.04 30.03
N ALA A 107 -0.92 12.21 29.40
CA ALA A 107 -0.13 12.38 28.18
C ALA A 107 1.31 11.84 28.34
N GLY A 108 1.92 11.99 29.53
CA GLY A 108 3.24 11.45 29.82
C GLY A 108 3.30 9.92 29.77
N ALA A 109 2.24 9.24 30.23
CA ALA A 109 2.12 7.79 30.10
C ALA A 109 1.90 7.34 28.65
N LEU A 110 1.47 8.25 27.77
CA LEU A 110 1.21 8.02 26.34
C LEU A 110 2.33 8.56 25.44
N GLY A 111 3.57 8.65 25.97
CA GLY A 111 4.74 9.08 25.20
C GLY A 111 4.88 10.58 25.02
N ASN A 112 4.25 11.39 25.89
CA ASN A 112 4.20 12.86 25.83
C ASN A 112 3.53 13.42 24.56
N LEU A 113 2.74 12.62 23.86
CA LEU A 113 1.91 13.08 22.75
C LEU A 113 0.58 13.61 23.31
N THR A 114 -0.10 14.47 22.54
CA THR A 114 -1.42 15.02 22.87
C THR A 114 -2.53 13.97 22.67
N ALA A 115 -2.34 12.78 23.24
CA ALA A 115 -3.25 11.65 23.16
C ALA A 115 -4.15 11.58 24.39
N SER A 116 -5.38 11.13 24.18
CA SER A 116 -6.34 10.83 25.23
C SER A 116 -7.11 9.56 24.90
N ILE A 117 -7.39 8.75 25.92
CA ILE A 117 -8.25 7.57 25.79
C ILE A 117 -9.67 8.00 26.14
N THR A 118 -10.56 7.91 25.16
CA THR A 118 -11.95 8.38 25.28
C THR A 118 -12.86 7.30 25.85
N ARG A 119 -12.51 6.02 25.66
CA ARG A 119 -13.23 4.87 26.21
C ARG A 119 -12.29 3.70 26.39
N ALA A 120 -12.41 2.97 27.51
CA ALA A 120 -11.78 1.66 27.68
C ALA A 120 -12.69 0.74 28.50
N GLN A 121 -12.96 -0.48 28.01
CA GLN A 121 -13.88 -1.42 28.65
C GLN A 121 -13.49 -2.89 28.41
N PRO A 122 -13.70 -3.79 29.38
CA PRO A 122 -13.62 -5.23 29.14
C PRO A 122 -14.66 -5.72 28.12
N SER A 123 -14.29 -6.67 27.25
CA SER A 123 -15.17 -7.27 26.24
C SER A 123 -14.78 -8.73 25.93
N GLY A 124 -15.64 -9.46 25.21
CA GLY A 124 -15.40 -10.84 24.74
C GLY A 124 -16.09 -11.92 25.60
N ALA A 125 -15.76 -13.20 25.33
CA ALA A 125 -16.46 -14.36 25.91
C ALA A 125 -16.41 -14.47 27.44
N THR A 126 -15.30 -14.05 28.07
CA THR A 126 -15.12 -13.96 29.53
C THR A 126 -14.36 -12.68 29.88
N PRO A 127 -15.03 -11.53 29.98
CA PRO A 127 -14.42 -10.19 30.04
C PRO A 127 -13.27 -10.07 31.05
N VAL A 128 -12.14 -9.49 30.63
CA VAL A 128 -10.96 -9.33 31.50
C VAL A 128 -11.28 -8.43 32.69
N ASN A 129 -11.26 -8.99 33.90
CA ASN A 129 -11.34 -8.22 35.16
C ASN A 129 -12.50 -7.20 35.22
N GLY A 130 -13.66 -7.48 34.59
CA GLY A 130 -14.80 -6.56 34.50
C GLY A 130 -16.01 -6.95 35.40
N PRO A 131 -16.81 -5.98 35.86
CA PRO A 131 -18.13 -6.27 36.46
C PRO A 131 -19.10 -6.81 35.40
N ALA A 132 -20.22 -7.40 35.85
CA ALA A 132 -21.19 -8.18 35.05
C ALA A 132 -21.86 -7.48 33.82
N ASN A 133 -21.51 -6.22 33.51
CA ASN A 133 -22.04 -5.43 32.39
C ASN A 133 -21.09 -5.36 31.17
N ALA A 134 -20.17 -6.29 31.01
CA ALA A 134 -19.29 -6.32 29.86
C ALA A 134 -20.03 -6.68 28.56
N SER A 135 -19.64 -6.07 27.45
CA SER A 135 -20.24 -6.34 26.13
C SER A 135 -19.73 -7.67 25.56
N SER A 136 -20.65 -8.54 25.15
CA SER A 136 -20.31 -9.77 24.43
C SER A 136 -20.08 -9.46 22.95
N ALA A 137 -18.83 -9.51 22.49
CA ALA A 137 -18.51 -9.62 21.07
C ALA A 137 -18.37 -11.11 20.73
N ALA A 138 -19.43 -11.72 20.20
CA ALA A 138 -19.47 -13.16 19.91
C ALA A 138 -18.26 -13.58 19.06
N GLY A 139 -17.54 -14.63 19.49
CA GLY A 139 -16.41 -15.21 18.76
C GLY A 139 -15.05 -14.53 18.96
N LEU A 140 -14.96 -13.41 19.70
CA LEU A 140 -13.68 -12.80 20.06
C LEU A 140 -13.18 -13.27 21.43
N PRO A 141 -11.85 -13.46 21.62
CA PRO A 141 -11.29 -13.80 22.92
C PRO A 141 -11.54 -12.66 23.92
N SER A 142 -11.42 -12.97 25.21
CA SER A 142 -11.48 -11.95 26.26
C SER A 142 -10.40 -10.88 26.05
N HIS A 143 -10.77 -9.61 26.12
CA HIS A 143 -9.84 -8.50 25.90
C HIS A 143 -10.32 -7.19 26.57
N CYS A 144 -9.41 -6.23 26.68
CA CYS A 144 -9.73 -4.83 26.91
C CYS A 144 -9.84 -4.12 25.56
N GLU A 145 -10.98 -3.47 25.30
CA GLU A 145 -11.24 -2.69 24.10
C GLU A 145 -11.17 -1.20 24.45
N LEU A 146 -10.40 -0.41 23.69
CA LEU A 146 -10.24 1.02 23.94
C LEU A 146 -10.21 1.86 22.67
N PHE A 147 -10.67 3.10 22.80
CA PHE A 147 -10.69 4.12 21.76
C PHE A 147 -9.97 5.35 22.27
N GLY A 148 -9.24 6.02 21.39
CA GLY A 148 -8.55 7.25 21.71
C GLY A 148 -8.47 8.19 20.53
N LYS A 149 -8.09 9.43 20.84
CA LYS A 149 -7.84 10.48 19.86
C LYS A 149 -6.60 11.28 20.23
N MET A 150 -5.95 11.86 19.23
CA MET A 150 -4.80 12.73 19.42
C MET A 150 -4.66 13.78 18.32
N GLU A 151 -3.85 14.80 18.60
CA GLU A 151 -3.48 15.84 17.61
C GLU A 151 -4.68 16.57 17.00
N GLU A 152 -5.72 16.82 17.82
CA GLU A 152 -6.93 17.53 17.39
C GLU A 152 -6.62 18.99 17.05
N HIS A 153 -7.09 19.44 15.88
CA HIS A 153 -6.93 20.82 15.42
C HIS A 153 -8.05 21.23 14.46
N ALA A 154 -8.23 22.54 14.28
CA ALA A 154 -9.11 23.10 13.26
C ALA A 154 -8.29 23.31 11.97
N GLY A 155 -8.76 22.77 10.85
CA GLY A 155 -8.15 22.98 9.54
C GLY A 155 -8.65 24.24 8.83
N PRO A 156 -7.98 24.66 7.76
CA PRO A 156 -8.25 25.92 7.06
C PRO A 156 -9.58 25.93 6.32
N ASN A 157 -10.17 24.75 6.04
CA ASN A 157 -11.50 24.60 5.47
C ASN A 157 -12.63 24.64 6.52
N GLY A 158 -12.32 24.99 7.78
CA GLY A 158 -13.31 25.10 8.86
C GLY A 158 -13.73 23.79 9.49
N GLN A 159 -13.10 22.67 9.12
CA GLN A 159 -13.36 21.35 9.71
C GLN A 159 -12.39 21.05 10.85
N THR A 160 -12.78 20.13 11.73
CA THR A 160 -11.91 19.62 12.79
C THR A 160 -11.30 18.29 12.36
N TYR A 161 -10.00 18.13 12.59
CA TYR A 161 -9.24 16.92 12.29
C TYR A 161 -8.59 16.40 13.57
N ALA A 162 -8.47 15.07 13.68
CA ALA A 162 -7.79 14.39 14.77
C ALA A 162 -7.42 12.98 14.31
N ILE A 163 -6.33 12.43 14.84
CA ILE A 163 -5.98 11.02 14.65
C ILE A 163 -6.78 10.21 15.65
N ARG A 164 -7.68 9.35 15.18
CA ARG A 164 -8.44 8.43 16.05
C ARG A 164 -7.89 7.03 15.90
N PHE A 165 -7.80 6.33 17.03
CA PHE A 165 -7.32 4.96 17.07
C PHE A 165 -8.21 4.09 17.96
N HIS A 166 -8.22 2.80 17.64
CA HIS A 166 -8.92 1.75 18.35
C HIS A 166 -7.93 0.63 18.62
N MET A 167 -7.89 0.15 19.87
CA MET A 167 -7.03 -0.96 20.26
C MET A 167 -7.81 -2.05 20.99
N ARG A 168 -7.33 -3.27 20.82
CA ARG A 168 -7.78 -4.45 21.57
C ARG A 168 -6.59 -5.15 22.20
N LEU A 169 -6.66 -5.34 23.51
CA LEU A 169 -5.60 -5.92 24.36
C LEU A 169 -6.12 -7.25 24.94
N PRO A 170 -5.75 -8.42 24.37
CA PRO A 170 -6.26 -9.72 24.82
C PRO A 170 -5.82 -10.09 26.24
N ALA A 171 -6.67 -10.81 26.97
CA ALA A 171 -6.32 -11.37 28.29
C ALA A 171 -5.08 -12.26 28.19
N ASP A 172 -5.16 -13.21 27.24
CA ASP A 172 -4.12 -14.18 26.94
C ASP A 172 -3.17 -13.61 25.88
N TRP A 173 -2.47 -12.54 26.24
CA TRP A 173 -1.56 -11.86 25.35
C TRP A 173 -0.30 -12.68 25.10
N ASN A 174 -0.01 -12.93 23.82
CA ASN A 174 1.13 -13.73 23.37
C ASN A 174 2.46 -12.95 23.36
N GLY A 175 2.47 -11.69 23.82
CA GLY A 175 3.65 -10.81 23.83
C GLY A 175 3.89 -10.03 22.54
N ARG A 176 3.02 -10.14 21.52
CA ARG A 176 3.21 -9.52 20.21
C ARG A 176 2.24 -8.35 19.98
N PHE A 177 2.70 -7.37 19.21
CA PHE A 177 1.93 -6.22 18.77
C PHE A 177 1.61 -6.32 17.28
N PHE A 178 0.41 -5.90 16.88
CA PHE A 178 -0.09 -5.89 15.51
C PHE A 178 -0.68 -4.52 15.16
N PHE A 179 -0.10 -3.85 14.18
CA PHE A 179 -0.65 -2.65 13.58
C PHE A 179 -1.42 -3.03 12.31
N GLN A 180 -2.73 -2.82 12.34
CA GLN A 180 -3.61 -3.05 11.21
C GLN A 180 -3.68 -1.80 10.33
N GLY A 181 -3.11 -1.89 9.12
CA GLY A 181 -3.16 -0.83 8.12
C GLY A 181 -4.56 -0.53 7.59
N GLY A 182 -4.69 0.62 6.95
CA GLY A 182 -5.93 1.15 6.39
C GLY A 182 -6.26 0.66 4.97
N GLY A 183 -7.08 1.45 4.27
CA GLY A 183 -7.62 1.14 2.93
C GLY A 183 -8.29 2.37 2.30
N GLY A 184 -8.25 2.47 0.96
CA GLY A 184 -8.81 3.62 0.23
C GLY A 184 -8.15 4.94 0.65
N SER A 185 -8.96 5.96 0.94
CA SER A 185 -8.48 7.22 1.51
C SER A 185 -8.41 7.23 3.04
N ASN A 186 -8.57 6.07 3.71
CA ASN A 186 -8.75 5.94 5.16
C ASN A 186 -9.99 6.69 5.67
N GLY A 187 -9.87 7.41 6.79
CA GLY A 187 -10.98 8.15 7.39
C GLY A 187 -11.94 7.32 8.25
N VAL A 188 -11.62 6.03 8.44
CA VAL A 188 -12.40 5.10 9.27
C VAL A 188 -11.47 4.39 10.24
N VAL A 189 -11.85 4.38 11.52
CA VAL A 189 -11.15 3.60 12.53
C VAL A 189 -11.56 2.12 12.39
N GLY A 190 -10.61 1.25 12.05
CA GLY A 190 -10.89 -0.17 11.86
C GLY A 190 -11.33 -0.90 13.13
N THR A 191 -11.83 -2.12 12.97
CA THR A 191 -12.32 -2.94 14.09
C THR A 191 -11.22 -3.41 15.05
N ALA A 192 -9.95 -3.17 14.72
CA ALA A 192 -8.78 -3.58 15.51
C ALA A 192 -8.79 -5.08 15.90
N THR A 193 -9.30 -5.93 15.00
CA THR A 193 -9.26 -7.39 15.18
C THR A 193 -8.00 -8.01 14.57
N GLY A 194 -7.39 -7.34 13.59
CA GLY A 194 -6.13 -7.74 12.95
C GLY A 194 -6.36 -8.70 11.80
N ASN A 195 -6.79 -8.18 10.65
CA ASN A 195 -6.87 -8.96 9.42
C ASN A 195 -5.46 -9.42 9.00
N LEU A 196 -5.23 -10.73 8.97
CA LEU A 196 -3.94 -11.34 8.64
C LEU A 196 -3.66 -11.36 7.13
N MET A 197 -4.63 -10.98 6.31
CA MET A 197 -4.63 -11.07 4.84
C MET A 197 -4.54 -12.52 4.34
N GLY A 198 -4.81 -12.73 3.05
CA GLY A 198 -4.81 -14.07 2.46
C GLY A 198 -5.92 -14.98 3.01
N ALA A 199 -5.67 -16.29 3.07
CA ALA A 199 -6.65 -17.31 3.42
C ALA A 199 -6.62 -17.68 4.91
N GLN A 200 -6.89 -16.71 5.78
CA GLN A 200 -6.87 -16.90 7.23
C GLN A 200 -8.28 -16.90 7.82
N SER A 201 -8.60 -17.92 8.60
CA SER A 201 -9.86 -18.00 9.36
C SER A 201 -9.78 -17.33 10.74
N LYS A 202 -8.57 -17.01 11.20
CA LYS A 202 -8.30 -16.35 12.47
C LYS A 202 -7.91 -14.88 12.25
N THR A 203 -8.10 -14.08 13.29
CA THR A 203 -7.62 -12.71 13.37
C THR A 203 -6.38 -12.64 14.26
N ALA A 204 -5.59 -11.57 14.17
CA ALA A 204 -4.44 -11.38 15.06
C ALA A 204 -4.85 -11.36 16.54
N LEU A 205 -5.98 -10.72 16.85
CA LEU A 205 -6.54 -10.74 18.20
C LEU A 205 -6.86 -12.18 18.65
N GLY A 206 -7.46 -12.98 17.78
CA GLY A 206 -7.73 -14.41 18.03
C GLY A 206 -6.48 -15.27 18.20
N LEU A 207 -5.32 -14.80 17.72
CA LEU A 207 -4.01 -15.41 17.96
C LEU A 207 -3.29 -14.83 19.19
N GLY A 208 -3.93 -13.94 19.94
CA GLY A 208 -3.41 -13.34 21.17
C GLY A 208 -2.54 -12.09 20.96
N TYR A 209 -2.62 -11.42 19.81
CA TYR A 209 -1.89 -10.16 19.58
C TYR A 209 -2.63 -8.98 20.22
N ALA A 210 -1.87 -8.01 20.74
CA ALA A 210 -2.41 -6.68 20.99
C ALA A 210 -2.52 -5.95 19.65
N VAL A 211 -3.72 -5.50 19.29
CA VAL A 211 -4.01 -4.96 17.95
C VAL A 211 -4.36 -3.48 18.04
N VAL A 212 -3.83 -2.66 17.13
CA VAL A 212 -4.28 -1.26 16.89
C VAL A 212 -4.74 -1.08 15.45
N SER A 213 -5.75 -0.23 15.26
CA SER A 213 -6.14 0.34 13.96
C SER A 213 -6.44 1.83 14.14
N GLN A 214 -6.41 2.60 13.04
CA GLN A 214 -6.50 4.06 13.05
C GLN A 214 -7.10 4.58 11.74
N ASP A 215 -7.48 5.87 11.70
CA ASP A 215 -8.14 6.52 10.57
C ASP A 215 -7.26 7.47 9.74
N SER A 216 -6.00 7.65 10.16
CA SER A 216 -5.01 8.55 9.56
C SER A 216 -5.33 10.04 9.66
N GLY A 217 -6.06 10.48 10.69
CA GLY A 217 -6.17 11.90 11.02
C GLY A 217 -7.43 12.60 10.51
N HIS A 218 -8.37 11.87 9.92
CA HIS A 218 -9.65 12.42 9.47
C HIS A 218 -10.79 11.40 9.66
N ASP A 219 -12.02 11.88 9.58
CA ASP A 219 -13.25 11.12 9.79
C ASP A 219 -14.20 11.22 8.62
N ASN A 220 -14.44 10.16 7.87
CA ASN A 220 -15.37 10.20 6.74
C ASN A 220 -16.80 10.60 7.14
N ALA A 221 -17.19 10.42 8.41
CA ALA A 221 -18.50 10.85 8.89
C ALA A 221 -18.58 12.36 9.15
N ALA A 222 -17.49 12.98 9.63
CA ALA A 222 -17.46 14.40 9.99
C ALA A 222 -16.78 15.27 8.92
N ASN A 223 -15.72 14.75 8.31
CA ASN A 223 -14.95 15.35 7.23
C ASN A 223 -15.49 14.89 5.87
N ASN A 224 -16.68 15.39 5.53
CA ASN A 224 -17.33 15.09 4.25
C ASN A 224 -18.05 16.34 3.73
N ASP A 225 -17.46 16.97 2.71
CA ASP A 225 -18.05 18.16 2.07
C ASP A 225 -18.34 17.86 0.60
N PRO A 226 -19.62 17.72 0.19
CA PRO A 226 -19.97 17.39 -1.19
C PRO A 226 -19.52 18.44 -2.22
N LYS A 227 -19.22 19.68 -1.79
CA LYS A 227 -18.67 20.74 -2.66
C LYS A 227 -17.14 20.72 -2.72
N LEU A 228 -16.48 20.05 -1.76
CA LEU A 228 -15.03 19.91 -1.65
C LEU A 228 -14.64 18.42 -1.57
N GLN A 229 -14.83 17.69 -2.67
CA GLN A 229 -14.38 16.31 -2.86
C GLN A 229 -14.93 15.27 -1.87
N GLY A 230 -16.01 15.58 -1.16
CA GLY A 230 -16.67 14.66 -0.25
C GLY A 230 -15.75 14.28 0.90
N THR A 231 -15.53 12.98 1.08
CA THR A 231 -14.64 12.45 2.14
C THR A 231 -13.17 12.78 1.92
N ALA A 232 -12.75 13.17 0.71
CA ALA A 232 -11.38 13.60 0.44
C ALA A 232 -11.12 15.08 0.81
N THR A 233 -12.11 15.78 1.37
CA THR A 233 -12.01 17.18 1.82
C THR A 233 -10.86 17.44 2.80
N PHE A 234 -10.38 16.42 3.52
CA PHE A 234 -9.20 16.51 4.37
C PHE A 234 -7.94 16.96 3.61
N GLY A 235 -7.90 16.76 2.29
CA GLY A 235 -6.82 17.24 1.43
C GLY A 235 -6.66 18.76 1.44
N TRP A 236 -7.63 19.52 1.94
CA TRP A 236 -7.49 20.97 2.14
C TRP A 236 -6.69 21.33 3.40
N ASP A 237 -6.36 20.37 4.26
CA ASP A 237 -5.54 20.57 5.44
C ASP A 237 -4.14 19.92 5.28
N PRO A 238 -3.04 20.69 5.34
CA PRO A 238 -1.68 20.16 5.22
C PRO A 238 -1.28 19.14 6.29
N GLU A 239 -1.81 19.23 7.52
CA GLU A 239 -1.50 18.25 8.57
C GLU A 239 -2.29 16.95 8.36
N ALA A 240 -3.55 17.02 7.95
CA ALA A 240 -4.34 15.86 7.59
C ALA A 240 -3.74 15.11 6.38
N ARG A 241 -3.21 15.83 5.38
CA ARG A 241 -2.41 15.24 4.28
C ARG A 241 -1.21 14.46 4.81
N ARG A 242 -0.43 15.08 5.71
CA ARG A 242 0.76 14.46 6.31
C ARG A 242 0.42 13.25 7.19
N ASN A 243 -0.67 13.32 7.93
CA ASN A 243 -1.20 12.21 8.74
C ASN A 243 -1.69 11.05 7.88
N TYR A 244 -2.37 11.35 6.78
CA TYR A 244 -2.73 10.37 5.76
C TYR A 244 -1.49 9.73 5.13
N GLY A 245 -0.45 10.52 4.84
CA GLY A 245 0.80 10.05 4.24
C GLY A 245 1.60 9.08 5.10
N TYR A 246 2.01 9.53 6.29
CA TYR A 246 2.89 8.74 7.16
C TYR A 246 2.82 9.08 8.65
N ALA A 247 2.51 10.32 9.04
CA ALA A 247 2.79 10.78 10.41
C ALA A 247 1.97 10.03 11.46
N SER A 248 0.71 9.70 11.14
CA SER A 248 -0.18 8.95 12.02
C SER A 248 0.37 7.57 12.41
N ILE A 249 1.10 6.90 11.51
CA ILE A 249 1.71 5.59 11.77
C ILE A 249 2.67 5.66 12.96
N GLY A 250 3.56 6.66 12.96
CA GLY A 250 4.54 6.87 14.04
C GLY A 250 3.87 7.24 15.36
N SER A 251 3.00 8.25 15.33
CA SER A 251 2.29 8.73 16.53
C SER A 251 1.48 7.63 17.19
N VAL A 252 0.67 6.89 16.42
CA VAL A 252 -0.16 5.79 16.95
C VAL A 252 0.70 4.62 17.46
N THR A 253 1.82 4.32 16.81
CA THR A 253 2.73 3.25 17.26
C THR A 253 3.33 3.56 18.64
N ILE A 254 3.77 4.80 18.87
CA ILE A 254 4.31 5.25 20.15
C ILE A 254 3.26 5.10 21.25
N VAL A 255 2.04 5.62 21.01
CA VAL A 255 0.92 5.55 21.96
C VAL A 255 0.55 4.09 22.25
N ALA A 256 0.39 3.27 21.21
CA ALA A 256 0.01 1.87 21.33
C ALA A 256 1.01 1.07 22.17
N LYS A 257 2.31 1.20 21.90
CA LYS A 257 3.35 0.50 22.68
C LYS A 257 3.41 0.98 24.13
N ALA A 258 3.16 2.27 24.38
CA ALA A 258 3.09 2.81 25.74
C ALA A 258 1.88 2.26 26.53
N ILE A 259 0.73 2.15 25.87
CA ILE A 259 -0.48 1.51 26.43
C ILE A 259 -0.20 0.04 26.75
N ILE A 260 0.37 -0.72 25.80
CA ILE A 260 0.72 -2.14 25.99
C ILE A 260 1.64 -2.31 27.20
N ARG A 261 2.71 -1.50 27.28
CA ARG A 261 3.66 -1.54 28.40
C ARG A 261 2.97 -1.27 29.74
N THR A 262 2.07 -0.30 29.77
CA THR A 262 1.32 0.05 30.98
C THR A 262 0.35 -1.06 31.39
N PHE A 263 -0.38 -1.63 30.42
CA PHE A 263 -1.40 -2.64 30.69
C PHE A 263 -0.82 -3.99 31.11
N TYR A 264 0.20 -4.48 30.41
CA TYR A 264 0.81 -5.79 30.68
C TYR A 264 2.05 -5.75 31.58
N GLY A 265 2.56 -4.56 31.90
CA GLY A 265 3.79 -4.37 32.67
C GLY A 265 5.09 -4.64 31.89
N ARG A 266 5.00 -4.87 30.57
CA ARG A 266 6.15 -5.11 29.68
C ARG A 266 5.86 -4.68 28.25
N SER A 267 6.90 -4.29 27.51
CA SER A 267 6.80 -3.97 26.07
C SER A 267 6.56 -5.23 25.22
N PRO A 268 6.03 -5.09 23.98
CA PRO A 268 5.99 -6.20 23.02
C PRO A 268 7.37 -6.79 22.77
N THR A 269 7.44 -8.11 22.60
CA THR A 269 8.65 -8.80 22.16
C THR A 269 8.85 -8.68 20.65
N TYR A 270 7.76 -8.74 19.88
CA TYR A 270 7.74 -8.51 18.44
C TYR A 270 6.59 -7.60 18.04
N SER A 271 6.80 -6.77 17.02
CA SER A 271 5.85 -5.82 16.46
C SER A 271 5.66 -6.06 14.97
N TYR A 272 4.41 -6.22 14.56
CA TYR A 272 4.03 -6.50 13.19
C TYR A 272 3.21 -5.37 12.58
N PHE A 273 3.45 -5.04 11.32
CA PHE A 273 2.58 -4.19 10.51
C PHE A 273 1.98 -5.02 9.37
N VAL A 274 0.66 -4.97 9.18
CA VAL A 274 -0.01 -5.72 8.12
C VAL A 274 -1.05 -4.84 7.44
N GLY A 275 -0.97 -4.74 6.12
CA GLY A 275 -1.93 -3.97 5.33
C GLY A 275 -1.86 -4.25 3.84
N GLY A 276 -2.98 -4.02 3.15
CA GLY A 276 -3.10 -4.12 1.70
C GLY A 276 -3.48 -2.79 1.07
N SER A 277 -3.16 -2.57 -0.21
CA SER A 277 -3.53 -1.34 -0.94
C SER A 277 -2.93 -0.10 -0.27
N LYS A 278 -3.74 0.86 0.20
CA LYS A 278 -3.31 1.95 1.08
C LYS A 278 -2.61 1.44 2.35
N GLY A 279 -3.12 0.40 3.00
CA GLY A 279 -2.41 -0.26 4.10
C GLY A 279 -1.09 -0.89 3.67
N GLY A 280 -0.94 -1.30 2.41
CA GLY A 280 0.33 -1.75 1.84
C GLY A 280 1.32 -0.60 1.62
N GLN A 281 0.83 0.59 1.25
CA GLN A 281 1.63 1.81 1.26
C GLN A 281 2.08 2.19 2.68
N GLU A 282 1.18 2.11 3.66
CA GLU A 282 1.52 2.35 5.07
C GLU A 282 2.54 1.34 5.58
N ALA A 283 2.46 0.08 5.15
CA ALA A 283 3.45 -0.95 5.44
C ALA A 283 4.84 -0.60 4.89
N PHE A 284 4.91 -0.05 3.68
CA PHE A 284 6.17 0.46 3.11
C PHE A 284 6.67 1.68 3.88
N MET A 285 5.80 2.62 4.27
CA MET A 285 6.16 3.75 5.14
C MET A 285 6.68 3.28 6.50
N ALA A 286 6.07 2.25 7.09
CA ALA A 286 6.52 1.64 8.32
C ALA A 286 7.95 1.08 8.18
N ALA A 287 8.26 0.42 7.07
CA ALA A 287 9.62 -0.08 6.80
C ALA A 287 10.64 1.06 6.61
N GLN A 288 10.28 2.10 5.86
CA GLN A 288 11.20 3.15 5.42
C GLN A 288 11.42 4.24 6.47
N ARG A 289 10.34 4.72 7.11
CA ARG A 289 10.37 5.84 8.06
C ARG A 289 10.41 5.37 9.52
N PHE A 290 9.84 4.21 9.81
CA PHE A 290 9.68 3.68 11.17
C PHE A 290 10.32 2.30 11.34
N GLY A 291 11.38 2.00 10.58
CA GLY A 291 11.95 0.66 10.48
C GLY A 291 12.50 0.04 11.78
N ARG A 292 12.64 0.81 12.86
CA ARG A 292 12.99 0.29 14.20
C ARG A 292 11.79 -0.10 15.04
N GLU A 293 10.59 0.28 14.61
CA GLU A 293 9.36 0.04 15.36
C GLU A 293 8.69 -1.29 15.01
N PHE A 294 9.10 -1.94 13.91
CA PHE A 294 8.48 -3.16 13.41
C PHE A 294 9.52 -4.21 13.05
N ASP A 295 9.26 -5.46 13.44
CA ASP A 295 10.14 -6.61 13.21
C ASP A 295 9.68 -7.44 12.01
N GLY A 296 8.38 -7.45 11.72
CA GLY A 296 7.78 -8.11 10.57
C GLY A 296 6.73 -7.23 9.90
N ILE A 297 6.81 -7.09 8.58
CA ILE A 297 5.88 -6.30 7.78
C ILE A 297 5.31 -7.16 6.66
N LEU A 298 3.99 -7.24 6.57
CA LEU A 298 3.26 -7.85 5.46
C LEU A 298 2.58 -6.77 4.63
N ALA A 299 2.98 -6.64 3.37
CA ALA A 299 2.43 -5.68 2.43
C ALA A 299 1.77 -6.40 1.24
N GLY A 300 0.44 -6.36 1.16
CA GLY A 300 -0.29 -6.87 -0.01
C GLY A 300 -0.57 -5.77 -1.02
N TYR A 301 -0.28 -6.03 -2.31
CA TYR A 301 -0.60 -5.15 -3.45
C TYR A 301 -0.40 -3.66 -3.09
N PRO A 302 0.84 -3.25 -2.73
CA PRO A 302 1.08 -1.98 -2.07
C PRO A 302 0.99 -0.80 -3.04
N GLY A 303 0.20 0.20 -2.70
CA GLY A 303 0.16 1.50 -3.41
C GLY A 303 1.33 2.39 -3.04
N PHE A 304 2.57 1.88 -3.05
CA PHE A 304 3.71 2.59 -2.45
C PHE A 304 4.04 3.91 -3.17
N ARG A 305 3.75 4.05 -4.47
CA ARG A 305 3.79 5.34 -5.20
C ARG A 305 2.39 5.92 -5.43
N LEU A 306 1.54 5.93 -4.40
CA LEU A 306 0.10 6.23 -4.53
C LEU A 306 -0.19 7.56 -5.24
N ALA A 307 0.55 8.62 -4.91
CA ALA A 307 0.33 9.93 -5.52
C ALA A 307 0.57 9.88 -7.03
N THR A 308 1.67 9.25 -7.46
CA THR A 308 2.01 9.09 -8.88
C THR A 308 1.09 8.10 -9.60
N ALA A 309 0.71 7.00 -8.95
CA ALA A 309 -0.20 6.01 -9.51
C ALA A 309 -1.56 6.63 -9.85
N ALA A 310 -2.13 7.41 -8.93
CA ALA A 310 -3.43 8.05 -9.12
C ALA A 310 -3.34 9.27 -10.06
N SER A 311 -2.38 10.19 -9.85
CA SER A 311 -2.25 11.42 -10.65
C SER A 311 -1.85 11.16 -12.10
N ALA A 312 -1.01 10.15 -12.34
CA ALA A 312 -0.53 9.82 -13.68
C ALA A 312 -1.20 8.57 -14.27
N GLY A 313 -1.10 7.44 -13.57
CA GLY A 313 -1.51 6.13 -14.09
C GLY A 313 -3.02 6.02 -14.31
N GLU A 314 -3.81 6.22 -13.27
CA GLU A 314 -5.26 6.04 -13.34
C GLU A 314 -5.93 7.03 -14.29
N MET A 315 -5.55 8.32 -14.24
CA MET A 315 -6.10 9.35 -15.14
C MET A 315 -5.74 9.07 -16.61
N TRP A 316 -4.53 8.57 -16.88
CA TRP A 316 -4.13 8.16 -18.23
C TRP A 316 -5.00 7.04 -18.78
N ASP A 317 -5.30 6.05 -17.94
CA ASP A 317 -6.12 4.89 -18.29
C ASP A 317 -7.58 5.32 -18.55
N ASP A 318 -8.15 6.14 -17.68
CA ASP A 318 -9.50 6.69 -17.83
C ASP A 318 -9.65 7.44 -19.17
N GLN A 319 -8.65 8.25 -19.54
CA GLN A 319 -8.62 8.95 -20.83
C GLN A 319 -8.51 7.99 -22.02
N ALA A 320 -7.84 6.83 -21.87
CA ALA A 320 -7.71 5.84 -22.93
C ALA A 320 -9.05 5.15 -23.21
N PHE A 321 -9.73 4.71 -22.15
CA PHE A 321 -11.05 4.09 -22.27
C PHE A 321 -12.12 5.09 -22.73
N ALA A 322 -12.05 6.34 -22.26
CA ALA A 322 -12.92 7.40 -22.75
C ALA A 322 -12.76 7.64 -24.26
N ALA A 323 -11.54 7.55 -24.80
CA ALA A 323 -11.32 7.66 -26.24
C ALA A 323 -12.04 6.54 -27.03
N ALA A 324 -11.98 5.30 -26.54
CA ALA A 324 -12.72 4.19 -27.13
C ALA A 324 -14.25 4.40 -27.05
N SER A 325 -14.76 4.83 -25.89
CA SER A 325 -16.20 5.10 -25.71
C SER A 325 -16.71 6.23 -26.60
N ARG A 326 -15.92 7.31 -26.80
CA ARG A 326 -16.29 8.40 -27.73
C ARG A 326 -16.42 7.89 -29.16
N GLN A 327 -15.50 7.05 -29.61
CA GLN A 327 -15.57 6.47 -30.96
C GLN A 327 -16.76 5.52 -31.13
N ALA A 328 -17.14 4.81 -30.06
CA ALA A 328 -18.34 3.98 -30.04
C ALA A 328 -19.65 4.76 -29.91
N GLY A 329 -19.62 6.09 -29.73
CA GLY A 329 -20.80 6.91 -29.44
C GLY A 329 -21.45 6.61 -28.08
N ALA A 330 -20.72 5.96 -27.17
CA ALA A 330 -21.20 5.59 -25.85
C ALA A 330 -21.10 6.79 -24.89
N ILE A 331 -22.06 7.70 -25.02
CA ILE A 331 -22.15 8.94 -24.24
C ILE A 331 -23.30 8.83 -23.25
N GLY A 332 -23.04 9.20 -21.99
CA GLY A 332 -24.01 9.24 -20.91
C GLY A 332 -24.97 10.42 -21.06
N THR A 333 -26.03 10.41 -20.27
CA THR A 333 -27.01 11.51 -20.24
C THR A 333 -26.42 12.82 -19.71
N ASP A 334 -25.28 12.74 -19.03
CA ASP A 334 -24.49 13.87 -18.55
C ASP A 334 -23.50 14.43 -19.60
N GLY A 335 -23.53 13.90 -20.82
CA GLY A 335 -22.67 14.31 -21.92
C GLY A 335 -21.24 13.75 -21.84
N GLN A 336 -20.92 12.93 -20.83
CA GLN A 336 -19.60 12.32 -20.69
C GLN A 336 -19.52 10.97 -21.40
N PRO A 337 -18.35 10.57 -21.93
CA PRO A 337 -18.16 9.21 -22.40
C PRO A 337 -18.29 8.22 -21.23
N LEU A 338 -18.99 7.12 -21.47
CA LEU A 338 -19.20 6.05 -20.50
C LEU A 338 -18.03 5.06 -20.58
N LEU A 339 -17.07 5.17 -19.66
CA LEU A 339 -15.90 4.29 -19.58
C LEU A 339 -16.34 2.83 -19.47
N ASN A 340 -17.39 2.56 -18.69
CA ASN A 340 -17.96 1.23 -18.48
C ASN A 340 -18.51 0.58 -19.75
N LYS A 341 -18.77 1.37 -20.80
CA LYS A 341 -19.24 0.91 -22.12
C LYS A 341 -18.12 0.74 -23.14
N SER A 342 -16.86 1.06 -22.78
CA SER A 342 -15.71 0.81 -23.65
C SER A 342 -15.49 -0.69 -23.92
N PHE A 343 -15.87 -1.56 -22.97
CA PHE A 343 -15.81 -3.02 -23.09
C PHE A 343 -17.01 -3.68 -22.40
N SER A 344 -17.65 -4.63 -23.07
CA SER A 344 -18.50 -5.61 -22.38
C SER A 344 -17.67 -6.64 -21.59
N ASP A 345 -18.32 -7.46 -20.78
CA ASP A 345 -17.63 -8.57 -20.12
C ASP A 345 -17.12 -9.61 -21.14
N GLU A 346 -17.87 -9.83 -22.22
CA GLU A 346 -17.50 -10.67 -23.36
C GLU A 346 -16.24 -10.14 -24.06
N ASP A 347 -16.16 -8.82 -24.28
CA ASP A 347 -14.99 -8.20 -24.90
C ASP A 347 -13.74 -8.44 -24.05
N LEU A 348 -13.83 -8.27 -22.72
CA LEU A 348 -12.71 -8.56 -21.82
C LEU A 348 -12.38 -10.06 -21.75
N ALA A 349 -13.35 -10.95 -21.98
CA ALA A 349 -13.09 -12.38 -22.11
C ALA A 349 -12.31 -12.72 -23.39
N ILE A 350 -12.55 -11.99 -24.50
CA ILE A 350 -11.73 -12.09 -25.72
C ILE A 350 -10.29 -11.65 -25.43
N VAL A 351 -10.11 -10.53 -24.70
CA VAL A 351 -8.78 -10.04 -24.31
C VAL A 351 -8.05 -11.06 -23.44
N SER A 352 -8.72 -11.60 -22.41
CA SER A 352 -8.15 -12.64 -21.53
C SER A 352 -7.71 -13.87 -22.32
N ARG A 353 -8.52 -14.32 -23.30
CA ARG A 353 -8.16 -15.43 -24.18
C ARG A 353 -6.93 -15.12 -25.06
N ALA A 354 -6.88 -13.93 -25.66
CA ALA A 354 -5.72 -13.52 -26.46
C ALA A 354 -4.42 -13.47 -25.64
N VAL A 355 -4.51 -13.07 -24.38
CA VAL A 355 -3.37 -13.12 -23.44
C VAL A 355 -2.95 -14.57 -23.18
N LEU A 356 -3.89 -15.46 -22.86
CA LEU A 356 -3.58 -16.88 -22.64
C LEU A 356 -2.97 -17.54 -23.88
N ASP A 357 -3.53 -17.32 -25.06
CA ASP A 357 -2.99 -17.86 -26.31
C ASP A 357 -1.57 -17.37 -26.59
N ALA A 358 -1.23 -16.14 -26.18
CA ALA A 358 0.10 -15.58 -26.33
C ALA A 358 1.11 -16.04 -25.26
N CYS A 359 0.64 -16.35 -24.04
CA CYS A 359 1.50 -16.35 -22.86
C CYS A 359 1.38 -17.54 -21.90
N ASP A 360 0.28 -18.31 -21.90
CA ASP A 360 0.03 -19.41 -20.95
C ASP A 360 1.20 -20.40 -20.94
N THR A 361 1.64 -20.83 -22.13
CA THR A 361 2.74 -21.82 -22.26
C THR A 361 4.15 -21.32 -21.90
N LEU A 362 4.34 -20.03 -21.57
CA LEU A 362 5.68 -19.47 -21.33
C LEU A 362 6.35 -20.02 -20.06
N ASP A 363 5.57 -20.51 -19.10
CA ASP A 363 6.07 -21.19 -17.90
C ASP A 363 6.17 -22.73 -18.06
N GLY A 364 5.82 -23.24 -19.25
CA GLY A 364 5.96 -24.63 -19.64
C GLY A 364 4.68 -25.46 -19.51
N LEU A 365 3.54 -24.86 -19.18
CA LEU A 365 2.25 -25.54 -19.08
C LEU A 365 1.14 -24.68 -19.71
N LYS A 366 0.15 -25.32 -20.35
CA LYS A 366 -1.09 -24.63 -20.77
C LYS A 366 -2.16 -24.94 -19.74
N ASP A 367 -2.37 -24.06 -18.77
CA ASP A 367 -3.31 -24.29 -17.67
C ASP A 367 -4.24 -23.11 -17.37
N GLY A 368 -4.20 -22.04 -18.18
CA GLY A 368 -5.01 -20.86 -17.99
C GLY A 368 -4.43 -19.87 -16.99
N MET A 369 -3.13 -19.97 -16.67
CA MET A 369 -2.41 -19.05 -15.79
C MET A 369 -1.11 -18.59 -16.44
N VAL A 370 -0.69 -17.35 -16.16
CA VAL A 370 0.55 -16.79 -16.73
C VAL A 370 1.60 -16.64 -15.64
N PHE A 371 2.26 -17.73 -15.24
CA PHE A 371 3.32 -17.67 -14.22
C PHE A 371 4.57 -16.94 -14.72
N ALA A 372 4.87 -17.03 -16.01
CA ALA A 372 5.93 -16.26 -16.66
C ALA A 372 5.49 -14.83 -17.07
N PHE A 373 4.72 -14.15 -16.22
CA PHE A 373 4.08 -12.86 -16.54
C PHE A 373 5.03 -11.75 -17.00
N THR A 374 6.27 -11.72 -16.51
CA THR A 374 7.28 -10.74 -16.96
C THR A 374 7.67 -10.90 -18.43
N GLN A 375 7.40 -12.05 -19.02
CA GLN A 375 7.62 -12.34 -20.44
C GLN A 375 6.38 -12.06 -21.30
N CYS A 376 5.20 -11.86 -20.69
CA CYS A 376 3.95 -11.58 -21.38
C CYS A 376 3.83 -10.08 -21.72
N THR A 377 4.50 -9.68 -22.79
CA THR A 377 4.60 -8.27 -23.21
C THR A 377 3.56 -7.90 -24.26
N THR A 378 3.35 -6.59 -24.47
CA THR A 378 2.51 -6.05 -25.55
C THR A 378 2.91 -6.61 -26.92
N ALA A 379 4.21 -6.81 -27.16
CA ALA A 379 4.70 -7.38 -28.41
C ALA A 379 4.21 -8.81 -28.66
N ARG A 380 3.96 -9.59 -27.59
CA ARG A 380 3.38 -10.94 -27.70
C ARG A 380 1.87 -10.91 -27.85
N VAL A 381 1.17 -10.05 -27.11
CA VAL A 381 -0.29 -10.07 -27.03
C VAL A 381 -0.96 -9.32 -28.18
N ARG A 382 -0.38 -8.18 -28.62
CA ARG A 382 -0.98 -7.31 -29.65
C ARG A 382 -1.30 -8.04 -30.97
N PRO A 383 -0.47 -8.95 -31.50
CA PRO A 383 -0.82 -9.70 -32.71
C PRO A 383 -2.08 -10.57 -32.55
N LEU A 384 -2.31 -11.15 -31.36
CA LEU A 384 -3.49 -11.98 -31.09
C LEU A 384 -4.74 -11.11 -30.92
N LEU A 385 -4.60 -9.94 -30.28
CA LEU A 385 -5.68 -8.95 -30.24
C LEU A 385 -6.05 -8.46 -31.65
N ALA A 386 -5.06 -8.22 -32.51
CA ALA A 386 -5.31 -7.81 -33.89
C ALA A 386 -6.10 -8.86 -34.69
N GLN A 387 -5.87 -10.15 -34.44
CA GLN A 387 -6.64 -11.25 -35.04
C GLN A 387 -8.10 -11.28 -34.55
N ALA A 388 -8.37 -10.76 -33.35
CA ALA A 388 -9.71 -10.63 -32.81
C ALA A 388 -10.44 -9.35 -33.25
N THR A 389 -9.85 -8.54 -34.15
CA THR A 389 -10.46 -7.30 -34.63
C THR A 389 -11.66 -7.58 -35.52
N CYS A 390 -12.74 -6.82 -35.37
CA CYS A 390 -13.89 -6.88 -36.26
C CYS A 390 -13.52 -6.54 -37.71
N ALA A 391 -14.03 -7.28 -38.69
CA ALA A 391 -13.82 -6.99 -40.11
C ALA A 391 -14.55 -5.71 -40.60
N GLY A 392 -15.45 -5.17 -39.78
CA GLY A 392 -16.24 -3.97 -40.03
C GLY A 392 -16.57 -3.26 -38.71
N PRO A 393 -17.75 -2.61 -38.60
CA PRO A 393 -18.18 -2.00 -37.34
C PRO A 393 -18.14 -2.99 -36.17
N LYS A 394 -17.96 -2.46 -34.95
CA LYS A 394 -17.95 -3.28 -33.72
C LYS A 394 -19.24 -4.10 -33.61
N THR A 395 -19.08 -5.41 -33.43
CA THR A 395 -20.16 -6.37 -33.14
C THR A 395 -19.72 -7.29 -32.00
N ASP A 396 -20.65 -8.10 -31.48
CA ASP A 396 -20.33 -9.08 -30.44
C ASP A 396 -19.36 -10.15 -30.97
N GLY A 397 -18.44 -10.60 -30.13
CA GLY A 397 -17.47 -11.65 -30.48
C GLY A 397 -16.17 -11.16 -31.15
N CYS A 398 -16.00 -9.85 -31.37
CA CYS A 398 -14.77 -9.24 -31.85
C CYS A 398 -14.51 -7.88 -31.19
N LEU A 399 -13.27 -7.39 -31.25
CA LEU A 399 -12.84 -6.10 -30.71
C LEU A 399 -12.78 -5.03 -31.81
N SER A 400 -13.00 -3.77 -31.46
CA SER A 400 -12.70 -2.64 -32.36
C SER A 400 -11.22 -2.26 -32.30
N GLU A 401 -10.72 -1.60 -33.34
CA GLU A 401 -9.36 -1.02 -33.32
C GLU A 401 -9.19 -0.02 -32.15
N ALA A 402 -10.24 0.73 -31.82
CA ALA A 402 -10.26 1.67 -30.71
C ALA A 402 -10.09 0.99 -29.36
N GLN A 403 -10.75 -0.15 -29.16
CA GLN A 403 -10.60 -0.98 -27.96
C GLN A 403 -9.16 -1.50 -27.83
N ILE A 404 -8.60 -2.05 -28.91
CA ILE A 404 -7.22 -2.56 -28.91
C ILE A 404 -6.23 -1.42 -28.64
N ALA A 405 -6.41 -0.26 -29.25
CA ALA A 405 -5.56 0.90 -29.04
C ALA A 405 -5.63 1.41 -27.58
N ALA A 406 -6.82 1.44 -26.98
CA ALA A 406 -6.98 1.82 -25.58
C ALA A 406 -6.24 0.85 -24.63
N LEU A 407 -6.37 -0.47 -24.83
CA LEU A 407 -5.64 -1.45 -24.03
C LEU A 407 -4.13 -1.30 -24.21
N VAL A 408 -3.63 -1.22 -25.44
CA VAL A 408 -2.19 -1.04 -25.68
C VAL A 408 -1.67 0.21 -24.96
N ARG A 409 -2.39 1.33 -25.06
CA ARG A 409 -2.03 2.58 -24.36
C ARG A 409 -1.99 2.43 -22.84
N VAL A 410 -2.95 1.70 -22.26
CA VAL A 410 -3.02 1.42 -20.81
C VAL A 410 -1.83 0.55 -20.39
N PHE A 411 -1.62 -0.60 -21.03
CA PHE A 411 -0.58 -1.55 -20.65
C PHE A 411 0.84 -1.01 -20.86
N GLU A 412 1.05 -0.08 -21.80
CA GLU A 412 2.33 0.61 -22.02
C GLU A 412 2.63 1.75 -21.03
N GLY A 413 1.64 2.13 -20.20
CA GLY A 413 1.76 3.07 -19.09
C GLY A 413 1.74 4.55 -19.47
N ALA A 414 1.48 5.39 -18.47
CA ALA A 414 1.40 6.84 -18.61
C ALA A 414 2.76 7.46 -18.97
N ARG A 415 2.78 8.35 -19.96
CA ARG A 415 4.00 9.01 -20.46
C ARG A 415 3.84 10.50 -20.62
N ASP A 416 4.94 11.22 -20.41
CA ASP A 416 5.02 12.64 -20.77
C ASP A 416 5.19 12.84 -22.30
N PRO A 417 5.12 14.08 -22.81
CA PRO A 417 5.32 14.36 -24.24
C PRO A 417 6.69 13.97 -24.81
N THR A 418 7.70 13.71 -23.96
CA THR A 418 9.03 13.23 -24.38
C THR A 418 9.09 11.70 -24.48
N GLY A 419 8.04 11.00 -24.05
CA GLY A 419 7.96 9.55 -24.01
C GLY A 419 8.45 8.93 -22.71
N LYS A 420 8.85 9.74 -21.72
CA LYS A 420 9.29 9.25 -20.40
C LYS A 420 8.09 8.69 -19.65
N LEU A 421 8.26 7.51 -19.06
CA LEU A 421 7.25 6.89 -18.21
C LEU A 421 7.08 7.71 -16.92
N LEU A 422 5.84 8.06 -16.59
CA LEU A 422 5.50 8.80 -15.38
C LEU A 422 5.32 7.85 -14.18
N TYR A 423 4.60 6.74 -14.38
CA TYR A 423 4.33 5.75 -13.35
C TYR A 423 4.99 4.40 -13.63
N ALA A 424 4.27 3.48 -14.27
CA ALA A 424 4.69 2.11 -14.55
C ALA A 424 3.96 1.55 -15.78
N THR A 425 4.53 0.51 -16.40
CA THR A 425 3.81 -0.35 -17.36
C THR A 425 3.02 -1.41 -16.60
N TRP A 426 2.14 -2.14 -17.28
CA TRP A 426 1.38 -3.26 -16.69
C TRP A 426 1.74 -4.59 -17.37
N PRO A 427 1.87 -5.69 -16.64
CA PRO A 427 2.00 -7.00 -17.26
C PRO A 427 0.66 -7.42 -17.87
N TRP A 428 0.70 -8.08 -19.03
CA TRP A 428 -0.49 -8.74 -19.57
C TRP A 428 -0.73 -10.05 -18.84
N ASP A 429 -1.95 -10.25 -18.36
CA ASP A 429 -2.33 -11.43 -17.58
C ASP A 429 -3.82 -11.77 -17.77
N ALA A 430 -4.19 -13.00 -17.48
CA ALA A 430 -5.51 -13.53 -17.80
C ALA A 430 -6.64 -12.93 -16.93
N GLY A 431 -6.31 -12.32 -15.78
CA GLY A 431 -7.27 -11.74 -14.83
C GLY A 431 -7.85 -10.38 -15.23
N VAL A 432 -7.53 -9.87 -16.42
CA VAL A 432 -8.20 -8.70 -17.02
C VAL A 432 -9.71 -8.90 -17.26
N GLY A 433 -10.14 -10.17 -17.28
CA GLY A 433 -11.53 -10.58 -17.45
C GLY A 433 -11.62 -12.10 -17.54
N GLY A 434 -12.53 -12.59 -18.37
CA GLY A 434 -12.68 -14.02 -18.65
C GLY A 434 -13.83 -14.69 -17.90
N PRO A 435 -14.25 -15.89 -18.37
CA PRO A 435 -15.36 -16.61 -17.77
C PRO A 435 -15.09 -16.95 -16.31
N ALA A 436 -16.11 -16.88 -15.48
CA ALA A 436 -16.12 -17.34 -14.10
C ALA A 436 -17.37 -18.20 -13.86
N PRO A 437 -17.42 -19.03 -12.80
CA PRO A 437 -18.65 -19.72 -12.43
C PRO A 437 -19.80 -18.71 -12.26
N GLY A 438 -20.84 -18.82 -13.09
CA GLY A 438 -22.00 -17.93 -13.06
C GLY A 438 -21.83 -16.57 -13.76
N GLY A 439 -20.77 -16.36 -14.55
CA GLY A 439 -20.61 -15.12 -15.33
C GLY A 439 -19.16 -14.85 -15.73
N TYR A 440 -18.63 -13.69 -15.31
CA TYR A 440 -17.29 -13.23 -15.64
C TYR A 440 -16.54 -12.69 -14.42
N PHE A 441 -15.21 -12.74 -14.47
CA PHE A 441 -14.39 -12.05 -13.49
C PHE A 441 -14.49 -10.53 -13.70
N ARG A 442 -15.01 -9.82 -12.69
CA ARG A 442 -15.22 -8.37 -12.77
C ARG A 442 -14.20 -7.53 -11.98
N GLY A 443 -13.30 -8.19 -11.23
CA GLY A 443 -12.35 -7.53 -10.32
C GLY A 443 -11.46 -6.48 -11.00
N TRP A 444 -10.98 -6.75 -12.22
CA TRP A 444 -10.19 -5.79 -12.98
C TRP A 444 -11.05 -4.63 -13.52
N ARG A 445 -12.18 -4.94 -14.15
CA ARG A 445 -13.03 -3.93 -14.79
C ARG A 445 -13.65 -2.96 -13.79
N THR A 446 -14.01 -3.40 -12.59
CA THR A 446 -14.64 -2.53 -11.57
C THR A 446 -13.74 -1.33 -11.24
N TRP A 447 -12.42 -1.51 -11.29
CA TRP A 447 -11.46 -0.42 -11.09
C TRP A 447 -11.30 0.46 -12.33
N LYS A 448 -10.91 -0.15 -13.46
CA LYS A 448 -10.54 0.59 -14.67
C LYS A 448 -11.71 1.26 -15.39
N ILE A 449 -12.85 0.58 -15.48
CA ILE A 449 -13.96 1.03 -16.34
C ILE A 449 -15.33 0.99 -15.66
N GLY A 450 -15.49 0.30 -14.52
CA GLY A 450 -16.74 0.24 -13.76
C GLY A 450 -17.72 -0.84 -14.24
N THR A 451 -18.93 -0.78 -13.70
CA THR A 451 -20.01 -1.76 -13.93
C THR A 451 -20.68 -1.53 -15.28
N TYR A 452 -20.74 -2.56 -16.13
CA TYR A 452 -21.23 -2.41 -17.51
C TYR A 452 -22.66 -1.87 -17.57
N GLU A 453 -23.52 -2.34 -16.67
CA GLU A 453 -24.96 -2.06 -16.68
C GLU A 453 -25.29 -0.62 -16.22
N ALA A 454 -24.36 0.08 -15.58
CA ALA A 454 -24.57 1.45 -15.12
C ALA A 454 -24.75 2.45 -16.28
N ASN A 455 -25.59 3.46 -16.07
CA ASN A 455 -25.82 4.58 -16.99
C ASN A 455 -24.94 5.81 -16.69
N VAL A 456 -24.09 5.71 -15.66
CA VAL A 456 -23.10 6.70 -15.25
C VAL A 456 -21.77 6.00 -14.99
N ASN A 457 -20.67 6.75 -15.01
CA ASN A 457 -19.36 6.20 -14.70
C ASN A 457 -19.28 5.74 -13.25
N THR A 458 -18.89 4.48 -13.06
CA THR A 458 -18.74 3.82 -11.75
C THR A 458 -17.37 3.19 -11.56
N ALA A 459 -16.41 3.49 -12.45
CA ALA A 459 -15.02 3.06 -12.32
C ALA A 459 -14.44 3.59 -11.01
N ALA A 460 -13.85 2.71 -10.19
CA ALA A 460 -13.25 3.13 -8.92
C ALA A 460 -12.13 4.17 -9.12
N ASN A 461 -11.38 4.09 -10.22
CA ASN A 461 -10.39 5.10 -10.63
C ASN A 461 -11.01 6.50 -10.74
N VAL A 462 -12.27 6.60 -11.18
CA VAL A 462 -12.97 7.88 -11.26
C VAL A 462 -13.59 8.25 -9.92
N ILE A 463 -14.44 7.37 -9.36
CA ILE A 463 -15.29 7.74 -8.22
C ILE A 463 -14.56 7.78 -6.88
N LEU A 464 -13.42 7.09 -6.75
CA LEU A 464 -12.58 7.12 -5.55
C LEU A 464 -11.35 8.00 -5.75
N ALA A 465 -10.62 7.82 -6.85
CA ALA A 465 -9.31 8.44 -6.97
C ALA A 465 -9.37 9.94 -7.24
N VAL A 466 -10.32 10.43 -8.05
CA VAL A 466 -10.42 11.86 -8.39
C VAL A 466 -10.52 12.76 -7.16
N GLY A 467 -11.25 12.32 -6.13
CA GLY A 467 -11.30 13.03 -4.84
C GLY A 467 -9.90 13.24 -4.27
N THR A 468 -9.10 12.17 -4.17
CA THR A 468 -7.72 12.24 -3.69
C THR A 468 -6.75 12.90 -4.67
N VAL A 469 -6.89 12.72 -5.98
CA VAL A 469 -6.04 13.38 -6.99
C VAL A 469 -6.19 14.89 -6.88
N SER A 470 -7.43 15.38 -6.88
CA SER A 470 -7.71 16.82 -6.86
C SER A 470 -7.49 17.46 -5.48
N ALA A 471 -7.76 16.75 -4.38
CA ALA A 471 -7.67 17.29 -3.03
C ALA A 471 -6.34 17.00 -2.31
N VAL A 472 -5.67 15.88 -2.59
CA VAL A 472 -4.50 15.40 -1.81
C VAL A 472 -3.24 15.40 -2.66
N PHE A 473 -3.31 14.89 -3.90
CA PHE A 473 -2.15 14.71 -4.76
C PHE A 473 -1.89 15.87 -5.72
N THR A 474 -2.75 16.89 -5.71
CA THR A 474 -2.55 18.15 -6.42
C THR A 474 -2.31 19.27 -5.41
N SER A 475 -1.27 20.07 -5.65
CA SER A 475 -0.88 21.20 -4.82
C SER A 475 -0.81 22.49 -5.64
N PRO A 476 -1.59 23.54 -5.32
CA PRO A 476 -2.68 23.56 -4.34
C PRO A 476 -3.87 22.66 -4.75
N PRO A 477 -4.72 22.22 -3.80
CA PRO A 477 -5.89 21.42 -4.12
C PRO A 477 -6.88 22.17 -5.04
N THR A 478 -7.52 21.43 -5.95
CA THR A 478 -8.46 21.96 -6.94
C THR A 478 -9.87 21.49 -6.63
N PRO A 479 -10.86 22.37 -6.33
CA PRO A 479 -12.21 21.97 -5.96
C PRO A 479 -12.89 21.10 -7.02
N VAL A 480 -13.47 19.97 -6.61
CA VAL A 480 -14.30 19.10 -7.44
C VAL A 480 -15.49 18.64 -6.60
N ALA A 481 -16.71 18.75 -7.13
CA ALA A 481 -17.90 18.26 -6.44
C ALA A 481 -17.90 16.73 -6.39
N ALA A 482 -18.42 16.18 -5.29
CA ALA A 482 -18.43 14.74 -5.03
C ALA A 482 -19.59 14.02 -5.74
N ASP A 483 -19.62 14.14 -7.06
CA ASP A 483 -20.59 13.46 -7.92
C ASP A 483 -19.90 12.83 -9.14
N PRO A 484 -20.46 11.76 -9.73
CA PRO A 484 -19.84 11.06 -10.85
C PRO A 484 -19.56 11.93 -12.08
N THR A 485 -20.43 12.90 -12.38
CA THR A 485 -20.26 13.76 -13.55
C THR A 485 -19.10 14.72 -13.35
N SER A 486 -19.02 15.39 -12.21
CA SER A 486 -17.90 16.29 -11.87
C SER A 486 -16.57 15.53 -11.79
N ALA A 487 -16.56 14.33 -11.19
CA ALA A 487 -15.36 13.51 -11.13
C ALA A 487 -14.89 13.07 -12.53
N THR A 488 -15.83 12.62 -13.38
CA THR A 488 -15.53 12.25 -14.77
C THR A 488 -14.99 13.45 -15.55
N ASN A 489 -15.64 14.61 -15.44
CA ASN A 489 -15.19 15.84 -16.09
C ASN A 489 -13.75 16.19 -15.72
N TYR A 490 -13.40 16.07 -14.43
CA TYR A 490 -12.05 16.33 -13.96
C TYR A 490 -11.04 15.32 -14.53
N ALA A 491 -11.30 14.02 -14.38
CA ALA A 491 -10.39 12.96 -14.85
C ALA A 491 -10.11 13.03 -16.36
N LEU A 492 -11.14 13.33 -17.15
CA LEU A 492 -11.03 13.37 -18.61
C LEU A 492 -10.55 14.72 -19.15
N GLY A 493 -10.65 15.79 -18.37
CA GLY A 493 -10.28 17.16 -18.77
C GLY A 493 -8.88 17.59 -18.35
N LEU A 494 -8.24 16.87 -17.41
CA LEU A 494 -6.92 17.23 -16.91
C LEU A 494 -5.78 16.87 -17.88
N ASP A 495 -4.68 17.59 -17.78
CA ASP A 495 -3.40 17.22 -18.39
C ASP A 495 -2.63 16.34 -17.40
N VAL A 496 -2.43 15.06 -17.75
CA VAL A 496 -1.79 14.06 -16.90
C VAL A 496 -0.36 14.47 -16.50
N THR A 497 0.38 15.12 -17.39
CA THR A 497 1.76 15.56 -17.11
C THR A 497 1.76 16.75 -16.14
N ALA A 498 0.84 17.70 -16.33
CA ALA A 498 0.69 18.84 -15.43
C ALA A 498 0.19 18.41 -14.04
N THR A 499 -0.76 17.48 -13.98
CA THR A 499 -1.27 16.94 -12.71
C THR A 499 -0.19 16.16 -11.98
N GLU A 500 0.61 15.32 -12.68
CA GLU A 500 1.76 14.68 -12.05
C GLU A 500 2.74 15.71 -11.55
N ALA A 501 3.11 16.74 -12.34
CA ALA A 501 4.01 17.80 -11.89
C ALA A 501 3.47 18.54 -10.66
N ALA A 502 2.16 18.76 -10.56
CA ALA A 502 1.52 19.38 -9.40
C ALA A 502 1.63 18.54 -8.12
N SER A 503 1.85 17.22 -8.23
CA SER A 503 2.11 16.36 -7.06
C SER A 503 3.49 16.57 -6.43
N HIS A 504 4.44 17.17 -7.17
CA HIS A 504 5.78 17.54 -6.70
C HIS A 504 5.83 18.97 -6.16
N VAL A 505 4.72 19.72 -6.17
CA VAL A 505 4.67 21.09 -5.67
C VAL A 505 4.48 21.09 -4.16
N GLU A 506 5.42 21.73 -3.46
CA GLU A 506 5.31 22.03 -2.02
C GLU A 506 4.18 23.02 -1.76
N TRP A 507 3.37 22.76 -0.73
CA TRP A 507 2.21 23.61 -0.43
C TRP A 507 1.90 23.73 1.06
N GLY A 508 1.23 24.83 1.41
CA GLY A 508 0.80 25.13 2.78
C GLY A 508 1.97 25.45 3.74
N PRO A 509 1.69 25.61 5.04
CA PRO A 509 2.70 25.99 6.03
C PRO A 509 3.80 24.94 6.25
N ARG A 510 3.56 23.68 5.83
CA ARG A 510 4.51 22.57 5.94
C ARG A 510 5.56 22.54 4.83
N GLN A 511 5.28 23.16 3.68
CA GLN A 511 6.14 23.13 2.49
C GLN A 511 6.57 21.68 2.15
N GLU A 512 5.59 20.77 2.07
CA GLU A 512 5.80 19.35 1.73
C GLU A 512 4.93 19.03 0.50
N SER A 513 5.48 18.30 -0.47
CA SER A 513 4.77 17.90 -1.68
C SER A 513 3.98 16.60 -1.48
N ALA A 514 3.04 16.30 -2.37
CA ALA A 514 2.25 15.07 -2.28
C ALA A 514 3.11 13.82 -2.40
N VAL A 515 4.09 13.83 -3.30
CA VAL A 515 5.02 12.70 -3.43
C VAL A 515 5.87 12.52 -2.18
N ASP A 516 6.28 13.59 -1.49
CA ASP A 516 7.11 13.49 -0.28
C ASP A 516 6.39 12.80 0.88
N PHE A 517 5.12 13.16 1.12
CA PHE A 517 4.36 12.56 2.23
C PHE A 517 3.67 11.24 1.85
N MET A 518 3.36 10.99 0.57
CA MET A 518 2.65 9.77 0.14
C MET A 518 3.53 8.67 -0.42
N ASN A 519 4.53 8.99 -1.24
CA ASN A 519 5.30 7.96 -1.91
C ASN A 519 6.30 7.34 -0.91
N ALA A 520 6.19 6.02 -0.77
CA ALA A 520 7.06 5.17 0.03
C ALA A 520 7.98 4.40 -0.92
N ASP A 521 8.79 5.12 -1.70
CA ASP A 521 9.65 4.58 -2.75
C ASP A 521 11.15 4.69 -2.42
N SER A 522 11.51 4.96 -1.16
CA SER A 522 12.90 4.90 -0.72
C SER A 522 13.49 3.52 -0.95
N HIS A 523 14.74 3.49 -1.45
CA HIS A 523 15.53 2.26 -1.59
C HIS A 523 16.43 2.00 -0.37
N ASP A 524 16.56 2.98 0.56
CA ASP A 524 17.30 2.79 1.81
C ASP A 524 16.39 2.19 2.89
N LEU A 525 16.52 0.88 3.09
CA LEU A 525 15.88 0.13 4.17
C LEU A 525 16.88 -0.28 5.25
N SER A 526 18.03 0.41 5.33
CA SER A 526 19.14 -0.06 6.14
C SER A 526 18.84 0.01 7.64
N ALA A 527 18.01 0.96 8.09
CA ALA A 527 17.52 1.00 9.48
C ALA A 527 16.68 -0.24 9.83
N PHE A 528 15.75 -0.61 8.95
CA PHE A 528 14.89 -1.78 9.09
C PHE A 528 15.69 -3.09 9.05
N SER A 529 16.55 -3.25 8.02
CA SER A 529 17.35 -4.46 7.85
C SER A 529 18.36 -4.67 8.99
N ARG A 530 19.05 -3.61 9.46
CA ARG A 530 20.00 -3.72 10.59
C ARG A 530 19.33 -4.03 11.92
N HIS A 531 18.07 -3.67 12.10
CA HIS A 531 17.28 -4.07 13.27
C HIS A 531 16.76 -5.52 13.17
N GLY A 532 16.99 -6.21 12.04
CA GLY A 532 16.51 -7.56 11.83
C GLY A 532 15.10 -7.66 11.24
N GLY A 533 14.54 -6.54 10.77
CA GLY A 533 13.22 -6.49 10.16
C GLY A 533 13.07 -7.41 8.95
N ARG A 534 11.85 -7.92 8.72
CA ARG A 534 11.46 -8.75 7.56
C ARG A 534 10.26 -8.15 6.85
N LEU A 535 10.36 -7.98 5.54
CA LEU A 535 9.30 -7.47 4.68
C LEU A 535 8.87 -8.56 3.69
N LEU A 536 7.64 -9.03 3.83
CA LEU A 536 7.00 -9.94 2.90
C LEU A 536 5.97 -9.17 2.08
N ILE A 537 6.13 -9.21 0.76
CA ILE A 537 5.25 -8.55 -0.19
C ILE A 537 4.55 -9.64 -1.00
N PHE A 538 3.25 -9.50 -1.22
CA PHE A 538 2.55 -10.25 -2.24
C PHE A 538 1.75 -9.31 -3.14
N HIS A 539 1.66 -9.59 -4.44
CA HIS A 539 1.02 -8.67 -5.39
C HIS A 539 0.32 -9.47 -6.49
N GLY A 540 -0.91 -9.09 -6.82
CA GLY A 540 -1.63 -9.67 -7.95
C GLY A 540 -1.03 -9.19 -9.26
N VAL A 541 -0.87 -10.10 -10.22
CA VAL A 541 -0.36 -9.74 -11.55
C VAL A 541 -1.41 -8.98 -12.35
N SER A 542 -2.69 -9.30 -12.15
CA SER A 542 -3.84 -8.60 -12.75
C SER A 542 -4.41 -7.49 -11.85
N ASP A 543 -3.63 -6.95 -10.91
CA ASP A 543 -4.06 -5.80 -10.11
C ASP A 543 -4.29 -4.58 -11.04
N PRO A 544 -5.50 -4.00 -11.11
CA PRO A 544 -5.79 -2.84 -11.95
C PRO A 544 -5.40 -1.49 -11.32
N VAL A 545 -4.94 -1.45 -10.07
CA VAL A 545 -4.72 -0.20 -9.31
C VAL A 545 -3.23 0.07 -9.17
N PHE A 546 -2.49 -0.93 -8.72
CA PHE A 546 -1.05 -0.83 -8.55
C PHE A 546 -0.35 -1.84 -9.44
N SER A 547 0.64 -1.41 -10.21
CA SER A 547 1.33 -2.31 -11.10
C SER A 547 2.37 -3.10 -10.33
N ILE A 548 2.33 -4.43 -10.45
CA ILE A 548 3.40 -5.28 -9.95
C ILE A 548 4.75 -4.96 -10.61
N ASN A 549 4.77 -4.42 -11.84
CA ASN A 549 6.02 -3.98 -12.48
C ASN A 549 6.68 -2.84 -11.69
N ASP A 550 5.89 -1.96 -11.06
CA ASP A 550 6.40 -0.91 -10.17
C ASP A 550 7.00 -1.51 -8.89
N THR A 551 6.33 -2.51 -8.31
CA THR A 551 6.86 -3.25 -7.14
C THR A 551 8.17 -3.98 -7.47
N ILE A 552 8.27 -4.59 -8.65
CA ILE A 552 9.49 -5.26 -9.13
C ILE A 552 10.61 -4.24 -9.36
N ALA A 553 10.30 -3.09 -9.97
CA ALA A 553 11.28 -2.03 -10.19
C ALA A 553 11.86 -1.52 -8.87
N TRP A 554 11.00 -1.27 -7.87
CA TRP A 554 11.43 -0.90 -6.52
C TRP A 554 12.28 -1.99 -5.86
N LEU A 555 11.86 -3.26 -5.93
CA LEU A 555 12.62 -4.38 -5.34
C LEU A 555 14.01 -4.50 -5.97
N ASN A 556 14.12 -4.37 -7.29
CA ASN A 556 15.40 -4.40 -7.99
C ASN A 556 16.31 -3.24 -7.55
N ALA A 557 15.75 -2.05 -7.32
CA ALA A 557 16.51 -0.89 -6.85
C ALA A 557 16.96 -1.04 -5.38
N VAL A 558 16.12 -1.61 -4.52
CA VAL A 558 16.51 -2.01 -3.15
C VAL A 558 17.62 -3.06 -3.18
N ASP A 559 17.49 -4.08 -4.03
CA ASP A 559 18.52 -5.13 -4.16
C ASP A 559 19.85 -4.56 -4.67
N ALA A 560 19.82 -3.63 -5.61
CA ALA A 560 21.00 -2.89 -6.07
C ALA A 560 21.64 -2.08 -4.92
N ALA A 561 20.86 -1.33 -4.14
CA ALA A 561 21.33 -0.60 -2.97
C ALA A 561 21.93 -1.55 -1.91
N GLU A 562 21.41 -2.77 -1.82
CA GLU A 562 21.84 -3.82 -0.91
C GLU A 562 22.95 -4.74 -1.47
N LYS A 563 23.47 -4.43 -2.66
CA LYS A 563 24.52 -5.20 -3.34
C LYS A 563 24.12 -6.66 -3.58
N GLY A 564 22.91 -6.89 -4.09
CA GLY A 564 22.41 -8.23 -4.42
C GLY A 564 21.94 -9.06 -3.22
N ARG A 565 21.70 -8.42 -2.07
CA ARG A 565 21.40 -9.09 -0.79
C ARG A 565 20.09 -8.64 -0.17
N ALA A 566 19.16 -8.03 -0.91
CA ALA A 566 17.85 -7.66 -0.36
C ALA A 566 17.05 -8.90 0.07
N ALA A 567 17.23 -10.02 -0.64
CA ALA A 567 16.66 -11.34 -0.37
C ALA A 567 16.71 -11.79 1.11
N ARG A 568 17.70 -11.34 1.89
CA ARG A 568 17.83 -11.69 3.32
C ARG A 568 16.73 -11.08 4.20
N PHE A 569 16.04 -10.04 3.72
CA PHE A 569 15.01 -9.32 4.49
C PHE A 569 13.80 -8.85 3.68
N VAL A 570 13.83 -8.90 2.35
CA VAL A 570 12.68 -8.61 1.48
C VAL A 570 12.37 -9.80 0.59
N ARG A 571 11.10 -10.22 0.55
CA ARG A 571 10.60 -11.28 -0.35
C ARG A 571 9.33 -10.80 -1.04
N LEU A 572 9.24 -11.01 -2.36
CA LEU A 572 8.05 -10.72 -3.17
C LEU A 572 7.46 -12.02 -3.73
N PHE A 573 6.15 -12.17 -3.64
CA PHE A 573 5.37 -13.25 -4.25
C PHE A 573 4.32 -12.68 -5.21
N ALA A 574 4.53 -12.91 -6.50
CA ALA A 574 3.55 -12.56 -7.53
C ALA A 574 2.44 -13.61 -7.58
N ILE A 575 1.19 -13.18 -7.78
CA ILE A 575 0.02 -14.09 -7.86
C ILE A 575 -0.65 -13.90 -9.24
N PRO A 576 -0.35 -14.77 -10.23
CA PRO A 576 -0.98 -14.73 -11.54
C PRO A 576 -2.50 -14.82 -11.46
N GLY A 577 -3.19 -14.06 -12.31
CA GLY A 577 -4.64 -13.92 -12.36
C GLY A 577 -5.26 -13.10 -11.23
N MET A 578 -4.54 -12.82 -10.13
CA MET A 578 -5.12 -12.15 -8.97
C MET A 578 -5.31 -10.66 -9.25
N THR A 579 -6.52 -10.16 -8.99
CA THR A 579 -6.88 -8.74 -9.06
C THR A 579 -6.61 -8.01 -7.73
N HIS A 580 -6.99 -6.74 -7.62
CA HIS A 580 -6.78 -5.96 -6.39
C HIS A 580 -7.49 -6.58 -5.19
N GLY A 581 -6.76 -6.91 -4.12
CA GLY A 581 -7.33 -7.50 -2.91
C GLY A 581 -7.56 -9.02 -2.94
N GLY A 582 -7.45 -9.67 -4.10
CA GLY A 582 -7.80 -11.08 -4.30
C GLY A 582 -8.72 -11.30 -5.49
N GLY A 583 -9.16 -12.55 -5.66
CA GLY A 583 -10.07 -12.96 -6.73
C GLY A 583 -9.40 -13.19 -8.08
N GLY A 584 -10.18 -13.13 -9.16
CA GLY A 584 -9.74 -13.46 -10.51
C GLY A 584 -9.47 -14.97 -10.73
N PRO A 585 -9.00 -15.37 -11.92
CA PRO A 585 -8.59 -16.73 -12.24
C PRO A 585 -7.25 -17.07 -11.56
N SER A 586 -7.23 -17.12 -10.22
CA SER A 586 -6.00 -17.17 -9.45
C SER A 586 -5.99 -18.26 -8.37
N THR A 587 -4.79 -18.58 -7.88
CA THR A 587 -4.56 -19.29 -6.62
C THR A 587 -4.14 -18.29 -5.55
N ASP A 588 -5.07 -17.49 -5.05
CA ASP A 588 -4.79 -16.40 -4.09
C ASP A 588 -4.95 -16.81 -2.61
N GLN A 589 -5.32 -18.07 -2.33
CA GLN A 589 -5.46 -18.56 -0.97
C GLN A 589 -4.12 -19.01 -0.41
N VAL A 590 -3.49 -18.16 0.40
CA VAL A 590 -2.16 -18.38 1.00
C VAL A 590 -2.12 -17.86 2.44
N ASP A 591 -1.36 -18.54 3.30
CA ASP A 591 -0.99 -18.07 4.65
C ASP A 591 0.37 -17.35 4.63
N PHE A 592 0.35 -16.07 4.26
CA PHE A 592 1.58 -15.25 4.27
C PHE A 592 2.00 -14.85 5.68
N PHE A 593 1.05 -14.59 6.58
CA PHE A 593 1.36 -14.03 7.89
C PHE A 593 2.08 -15.03 8.79
N SER A 594 1.67 -16.30 8.83
CA SER A 594 2.39 -17.31 9.61
C SER A 594 3.83 -17.49 9.13
N ALA A 595 4.07 -17.42 7.82
CA ALA A 595 5.42 -17.48 7.26
C ALA A 595 6.25 -16.22 7.61
N LEU A 596 5.64 -15.05 7.64
CA LEU A 596 6.31 -13.83 8.13
C LEU A 596 6.74 -13.99 9.59
N VAL A 597 5.87 -14.51 10.46
CA VAL A 597 6.20 -14.79 11.87
C VAL A 597 7.38 -15.76 11.97
N MET A 598 7.35 -16.86 11.21
CA MET A 598 8.48 -17.81 11.17
C MET A 598 9.78 -17.17 10.70
N TRP A 599 9.71 -16.23 9.76
CA TRP A 599 10.90 -15.55 9.26
C TRP A 599 11.45 -14.54 10.25
N THR A 600 10.58 -13.76 10.89
CA THR A 600 10.93 -12.73 11.87
C THR A 600 11.50 -13.35 13.14
N GLU A 601 10.86 -14.40 13.68
CA GLU A 601 11.21 -14.93 15.00
C GLU A 601 12.19 -16.10 14.96
N HIS A 602 12.17 -16.87 13.86
CA HIS A 602 12.97 -18.10 13.74
C HIS A 602 13.94 -18.07 12.54
N GLY A 603 14.04 -16.94 11.84
CA GLY A 603 14.96 -16.78 10.71
C GLY A 603 14.63 -17.65 9.50
N THR A 604 13.44 -18.27 9.46
CA THR A 604 13.05 -19.18 8.38
C THR A 604 12.39 -18.39 7.25
N ALA A 605 13.18 -18.00 6.24
CA ALA A 605 12.67 -17.26 5.10
C ALA A 605 11.76 -18.13 4.21
N PRO A 606 10.59 -17.63 3.78
CA PRO A 606 9.77 -18.35 2.82
C PRO A 606 10.42 -18.32 1.43
N GLU A 607 10.63 -19.50 0.85
CA GLU A 607 11.11 -19.67 -0.53
C GLU A 607 9.96 -19.92 -1.51
N SER A 608 8.85 -20.50 -1.01
CA SER A 608 7.67 -20.81 -1.81
C SER A 608 6.43 -20.98 -0.94
N PHE A 609 5.25 -20.94 -1.56
CA PHE A 609 3.96 -21.24 -0.94
C PHE A 609 3.14 -22.17 -1.82
N VAL A 610 2.48 -23.15 -1.20
CA VAL A 610 1.35 -23.83 -1.84
C VAL A 610 0.15 -22.90 -1.76
N ALA A 611 -0.31 -22.42 -2.90
CA ALA A 611 -1.45 -21.54 -3.01
C ALA A 611 -2.65 -22.28 -3.60
N VAL A 612 -3.85 -21.93 -3.14
CA VAL A 612 -5.09 -22.63 -3.53
C VAL A 612 -6.05 -21.69 -4.27
N ALA A 613 -6.72 -22.21 -5.28
CA ALA A 613 -7.78 -21.50 -5.98
C ALA A 613 -9.10 -21.55 -5.20
N ARG A 614 -9.80 -20.42 -5.17
CA ARG A 614 -11.11 -20.30 -4.50
C ARG A 614 -12.18 -21.13 -5.21
N ALA A 615 -13.26 -21.41 -4.48
CA ALA A 615 -14.47 -22.03 -5.03
C ALA A 615 -15.11 -21.23 -6.18
N GLY A 616 -14.93 -19.90 -6.20
CA GLY A 616 -15.42 -19.01 -7.26
C GLY A 616 -14.54 -18.93 -8.50
N THR A 617 -13.56 -19.84 -8.66
CA THR A 617 -12.73 -19.92 -9.88
C THR A 617 -13.22 -21.05 -10.80
N ASN A 618 -12.74 -21.10 -12.04
CA ASN A 618 -13.04 -22.22 -12.96
C ASN A 618 -12.37 -23.55 -12.53
N TRP A 619 -11.48 -23.51 -11.54
CA TRP A 619 -10.73 -24.66 -11.04
C TRP A 619 -10.69 -24.68 -9.50
N PRO A 620 -11.85 -24.85 -8.84
CA PRO A 620 -11.93 -24.89 -7.38
C PRO A 620 -10.94 -25.89 -6.76
N GLY A 621 -10.12 -25.45 -5.81
CA GLY A 621 -9.18 -26.32 -5.11
C GLY A 621 -7.93 -26.72 -5.91
N ARG A 622 -7.74 -26.20 -7.13
CA ARG A 622 -6.44 -26.25 -7.82
C ARG A 622 -5.37 -25.66 -6.92
N THR A 623 -4.19 -26.28 -6.93
CA THR A 623 -3.05 -25.77 -6.16
C THR A 623 -1.87 -25.48 -7.08
N ARG A 624 -1.17 -24.38 -6.79
CA ARG A 624 0.06 -23.96 -7.49
C ARG A 624 1.15 -23.62 -6.50
N LEU A 625 2.39 -23.63 -6.98
CA LEU A 625 3.55 -23.22 -6.20
C LEU A 625 3.89 -21.76 -6.53
N LEU A 626 3.59 -20.84 -5.60
CA LEU A 626 4.11 -19.48 -5.68
C LEU A 626 5.55 -19.48 -5.20
N CYS A 627 6.41 -18.73 -5.87
CA CYS A 627 7.84 -18.71 -5.61
C CYS A 627 8.30 -17.31 -5.25
N ALA A 628 9.35 -17.22 -4.43
CA ALA A 628 10.00 -15.95 -4.17
C ALA A 628 10.60 -15.42 -5.48
N TYR A 629 10.15 -14.22 -5.91
CA TYR A 629 10.63 -13.54 -7.11
C TYR A 629 12.17 -13.41 -7.07
N PRO A 630 12.89 -13.63 -8.18
CA PRO A 630 12.42 -13.74 -9.56
C PRO A 630 12.01 -15.14 -10.02
N LYS A 631 12.05 -16.15 -9.15
CA LYS A 631 11.67 -17.52 -9.52
C LYS A 631 10.18 -17.62 -9.76
N ILE A 632 9.79 -18.55 -10.63
CA ILE A 632 8.38 -18.89 -10.89
C ILE A 632 8.15 -20.39 -10.69
N GLY A 633 6.92 -20.77 -10.42
CA GLY A 633 6.54 -22.19 -10.36
C GLY A 633 6.53 -22.79 -11.76
N ARG A 634 7.52 -23.63 -12.08
CA ARG A 634 7.58 -24.36 -13.36
C ARG A 634 7.14 -25.81 -13.19
N TYR A 635 6.27 -26.26 -14.09
CA TYR A 635 5.80 -27.64 -14.13
C TYR A 635 6.95 -28.60 -14.47
N LEU A 636 7.07 -29.68 -13.72
CA LEU A 636 8.11 -30.71 -13.91
C LEU A 636 7.56 -32.06 -14.38
N GLY A 637 6.26 -32.30 -14.22
CA GLY A 637 5.62 -33.60 -14.45
C GLY A 637 4.66 -33.98 -13.31
N GLY A 638 3.70 -34.86 -13.60
CA GLY A 638 2.67 -35.30 -12.66
C GLY A 638 1.32 -34.59 -12.85
N ASP A 639 0.50 -34.55 -11.81
CA ASP A 639 -0.84 -33.96 -11.85
C ASP A 639 -0.77 -32.43 -11.96
N THR A 640 -1.24 -31.87 -13.08
CA THR A 640 -1.23 -30.43 -13.37
C THR A 640 -2.10 -29.63 -12.39
N GLU A 641 -2.99 -30.25 -11.63
CA GLU A 641 -3.84 -29.57 -10.64
C GLU A 641 -3.18 -29.45 -9.26
N LYS A 642 -1.98 -30.03 -9.08
CA LYS A 642 -1.29 -30.13 -7.78
C LYS A 642 0.04 -29.39 -7.75
N ALA A 643 0.23 -28.56 -6.72
CA ALA A 643 1.46 -27.78 -6.50
C ALA A 643 2.74 -28.64 -6.42
N ARG A 644 2.63 -29.90 -5.97
CA ARG A 644 3.75 -30.86 -5.91
C ARG A 644 4.37 -31.18 -7.28
N SER A 645 3.67 -30.90 -8.37
CA SER A 645 4.12 -31.11 -9.75
C SER A 645 4.96 -29.94 -10.28
N PHE A 646 5.20 -28.93 -9.44
CA PHE A 646 5.90 -27.70 -9.79
C PHE A 646 7.14 -27.51 -8.92
N SER A 647 8.12 -26.77 -9.43
CA SER A 647 9.31 -26.35 -8.68
C SER A 647 9.63 -24.89 -8.97
N CYS A 648 10.20 -24.19 -7.98
CA CYS A 648 10.68 -22.83 -8.19
C CYS A 648 11.96 -22.82 -9.04
N ARG A 649 11.89 -22.24 -10.24
CA ARG A 649 13.01 -22.12 -11.18
C ARG A 649 13.20 -20.69 -11.66
#